data_AF-A0A087D9H7-F1
#
_entry.id   AF-A0A087D9H7-F1
#
_cell.length_a   1.000
_cell.length_b   1.000
_cell.length_c   1.000
_cell.angle_alpha   90.00
_cell.angle_beta   90.00
_cell.angle_gamma   90.00
#
_symmetry.space_group_name_H-M   'P 1'
#
loop_
_entity.id
_entity.type
_entity.pdbx_description
1 polymer ?
#
loop_
_entity_poly.entity_id
_entity_poly.type
_entity_poly.pdbx_seq_one_letter_code
_entity_poly.pdbx_strand_id
1 'polypeptide(L)'
;MTCWRCGAVNDKAARFCTECGAPLPADGTVPLPPAPSYTTASSNTIPPSSGPSVTVTPAVPHRRRARTALIVALVAAIALVVTGGGLLVGYQTGVWGGRTLPDSADLPSTTVTDADGNKTSVVKAKDVTAALKAKGLTTRTEKVFSGQDAGTFIGYGDGVRQGDRVRAGATIVVRESAGPGVPKNAIGTQKDDRSMAATLANMGVPLHYKKVIVSADSKTKENEVVATNPAAGQPVAKDAMDDGITIGVAVKGDGVPLDIAGMGKDEAKTLLERQGYDVTLEPHFAAKRYIGKISGSDPAPGTPLESGESVTLYYGVGASDVKALFSEQQDGYEIVKQDSGPMLGTYCKAQVSDRNKDCITLERGPSPYGGYSGTDAGYLQIKGREPDSKYDVFGMTNYSQNPSSNMFGSIRGESEDQMPMRNHLLIKNWGMFELYAGMGLANCGDVTDVFGVGQHCEAGKYSTYDPNDGFPSSGSTGLTYKMKDFLVYVPVGSDLQKLEDSGYFDSGALAAAKKQKTVDTSRPFIIMRDKSQYRKTEVSADGIKVPNPFVPGNFDGDGTNHLVTMKPAPSDATVYYLDDAAGIDWSKLADAEPPAQYEAVDGGSNGSSDSGSSSAAAKAMFKEVAGNYSWPSAAISRTDLTLRSDGTFHAAYTVADDENVAHLNPDTPSTTVSVTGRFSSIRKTGTGYTLKCDAESLKVVDGGADKAKKGSGMAPCGTWRWYSGDTTLEEVRDVTGAWGVGGLDPSRKAVVLAADHGSGALFLRMS
;
A
#
# COMPACT_ATOMS: atom_id res chain seq x y z
N MET A 1 -11.17 10.56 37.83
CA MET A 1 -10.57 9.28 38.25
C MET A 1 -9.62 8.77 37.18
N THR A 2 -8.58 8.03 37.54
CA THR A 2 -7.56 7.56 36.58
C THR A 2 -7.91 6.16 36.10
N CYS A 3 -7.91 5.92 34.78
CA CYS A 3 -8.23 4.62 34.22
C CYS A 3 -7.13 3.61 34.53
N TRP A 4 -7.47 2.52 35.23
CA TRP A 4 -6.53 1.46 35.60
C TRP A 4 -5.89 0.74 34.39
N ARG A 5 -6.52 0.82 33.22
CA ARG A 5 -6.09 0.12 32.00
C ARG A 5 -5.18 0.94 31.08
N CYS A 6 -5.37 2.27 31.01
CA CYS A 6 -4.62 3.14 30.09
C CYS A 6 -4.02 4.41 30.74
N GLY A 7 -4.24 4.65 32.04
CA GLY A 7 -3.73 5.83 32.73
C GLY A 7 -4.47 7.14 32.45
N ALA A 8 -5.42 7.17 31.52
CA ALA A 8 -6.16 8.39 31.18
C ALA A 8 -6.92 8.98 32.38
N VAL A 9 -6.94 10.30 32.48
CA VAL A 9 -7.71 11.03 33.50
C VAL A 9 -9.13 11.24 32.98
N ASN A 10 -10.11 10.65 33.66
CA ASN A 10 -11.53 10.70 33.29
C ASN A 10 -12.32 11.49 34.35
N ASP A 11 -13.53 11.94 34.01
CA ASP A 11 -14.45 12.55 34.98
C ASP A 11 -14.75 11.58 36.14
N LYS A 12 -15.14 12.09 37.32
CA LYS A 12 -15.56 11.25 38.46
C LYS A 12 -16.93 10.58 38.23
N ALA A 13 -17.76 11.11 37.35
CA ALA A 13 -19.04 10.52 36.97
C ALA A 13 -18.95 9.54 35.77
N ALA A 14 -17.77 9.43 35.12
CA ALA A 14 -17.59 8.60 33.95
C ALA A 14 -17.62 7.10 34.32
N ARG A 15 -18.62 6.36 33.82
CA ARG A 15 -18.76 4.89 34.06
C ARG A 15 -17.82 4.06 33.17
N PHE A 16 -17.30 4.65 32.10
CA PHE A 16 -16.37 4.05 31.15
C PHE A 16 -15.28 5.07 30.79
N CYS A 17 -14.08 4.59 30.47
CA CYS A 17 -12.98 5.44 30.07
C CYS A 17 -13.17 5.97 28.64
N THR A 18 -13.03 7.29 28.45
CA THR A 18 -13.18 7.96 27.14
C THR A 18 -12.16 7.47 26.11
N GLU A 19 -10.94 7.16 26.55
CA GLU A 19 -9.83 6.77 25.67
C GLU A 19 -9.81 5.29 25.27
N CYS A 20 -10.37 4.39 26.10
CA CYS A 20 -10.21 2.94 25.89
C CYS A 20 -11.46 2.08 26.19
N GLY A 21 -12.60 2.71 26.49
CA GLY A 21 -13.87 2.05 26.78
C GLY A 21 -13.89 1.18 28.06
N ALA A 22 -12.78 1.07 28.79
CA ALA A 22 -12.71 0.23 29.99
C ALA A 22 -13.67 0.73 31.08
N PRO A 23 -14.44 -0.17 31.75
CA PRO A 23 -15.33 0.23 32.83
C PRO A 23 -14.54 0.80 34.01
N LEU A 24 -15.06 1.89 34.59
CA LEU A 24 -14.47 2.64 35.68
C LEU A 24 -15.30 2.39 36.96
N PRO A 25 -14.71 1.83 38.03
CA PRO A 25 -15.47 1.48 39.24
C PRO A 25 -15.82 2.73 40.05
N ALA A 26 -17.11 2.91 40.36
CA ALA A 26 -17.64 4.12 40.98
C ALA A 26 -16.97 4.49 42.32
N ASP A 27 -16.60 3.48 43.13
CA ASP A 27 -16.14 3.68 44.51
C ASP A 27 -14.63 3.42 44.71
N GLY A 28 -13.85 3.36 43.63
CA GLY A 28 -12.37 3.30 43.70
C GLY A 28 -11.76 1.98 44.21
N THR A 29 -12.57 0.97 44.52
CA THR A 29 -12.10 -0.38 44.87
C THR A 29 -11.79 -1.20 43.61
N VAL A 30 -10.60 -1.81 43.56
CA VAL A 30 -10.19 -2.68 42.45
C VAL A 30 -10.85 -4.07 42.62
N PRO A 31 -11.67 -4.55 41.67
CA PRO A 31 -12.20 -5.91 41.73
C PRO A 31 -11.10 -6.92 41.39
N LEU A 32 -10.91 -7.94 42.24
CA LEU A 32 -10.11 -9.11 41.86
C LEU A 32 -10.88 -9.96 40.84
N PRO A 33 -10.22 -10.54 39.83
CA PRO A 33 -10.85 -11.47 38.89
C PRO A 33 -11.26 -12.77 39.59
N PRO A 34 -12.35 -13.43 39.13
CA PRO A 34 -12.81 -14.69 39.73
C PRO A 34 -11.79 -15.81 39.50
N ALA A 35 -11.60 -16.65 40.52
CA ALA A 35 -10.73 -17.82 40.45
C ALA A 35 -11.34 -18.91 39.54
N PRO A 36 -10.52 -19.70 38.82
CA PRO A 36 -11.02 -20.77 37.95
C PRO A 36 -11.66 -21.90 38.76
N SER A 37 -12.82 -22.37 38.30
CA SER A 37 -13.60 -23.43 38.91
C SER A 37 -12.87 -24.78 38.84
N TYR A 38 -12.55 -25.35 40.00
CA TYR A 38 -12.23 -26.79 40.11
C TYR A 38 -13.48 -27.55 40.53
N THR A 39 -13.75 -28.64 39.82
CA THR A 39 -14.86 -29.57 40.10
C THR A 39 -14.71 -30.21 41.47
N THR A 40 -15.70 -30.02 42.33
CA THR A 40 -15.80 -30.73 43.62
C THR A 40 -16.65 -31.99 43.49
N ALA A 41 -16.19 -33.06 44.13
CA ALA A 41 -17.03 -34.17 44.55
C ALA A 41 -16.95 -34.28 46.08
N SER A 42 -18.11 -34.14 46.74
CA SER A 42 -18.61 -34.97 47.85
C SER A 42 -17.63 -35.49 48.94
N SER A 43 -17.87 -35.37 50.26
CA SER A 43 -19.07 -34.91 51.01
C SER A 43 -18.78 -34.63 52.50
N ASN A 44 -19.66 -33.82 53.11
CA ASN A 44 -20.22 -33.91 54.48
C ASN A 44 -19.47 -33.50 55.78
N THR A 45 -20.29 -32.88 56.65
CA THR A 45 -20.34 -32.88 58.14
C THR A 45 -19.53 -31.91 59.02
N ILE A 46 -20.10 -30.69 59.18
CA ILE A 46 -20.47 -29.91 60.39
C ILE A 46 -20.23 -30.50 61.83
N PRO A 47 -20.29 -29.74 62.97
CA PRO A 47 -19.21 -28.98 63.66
C PRO A 47 -19.24 -29.21 65.22
N PRO A 48 -19.11 -28.23 66.18
CA PRO A 48 -18.18 -27.12 66.47
C PRO A 48 -17.55 -27.23 67.92
N SER A 49 -17.17 -26.09 68.54
CA SER A 49 -16.85 -25.85 69.98
C SER A 49 -15.37 -26.08 70.38
N SER A 50 -14.70 -25.30 71.25
CA SER A 50 -15.06 -24.12 72.08
C SER A 50 -13.79 -23.28 72.40
N GLY A 51 -13.93 -22.02 72.84
CA GLY A 51 -12.82 -21.24 73.44
C GLY A 51 -12.58 -21.59 74.93
N PRO A 52 -12.16 -20.64 75.81
CA PRO A 52 -11.77 -19.25 75.54
C PRO A 52 -10.64 -18.63 76.43
N SER A 53 -10.12 -17.45 76.02
CA SER A 53 -9.80 -16.25 76.85
C SER A 53 -8.70 -16.21 77.96
N VAL A 54 -8.37 -14.96 78.33
CA VAL A 54 -7.77 -14.44 79.60
C VAL A 54 -6.22 -14.48 79.79
N THR A 55 -5.48 -13.48 80.34
CA THR A 55 -5.64 -12.00 80.61
C THR A 55 -4.35 -11.40 81.22
N VAL A 56 -4.04 -10.11 80.97
CA VAL A 56 -3.22 -9.11 81.73
C VAL A 56 -1.68 -9.31 81.94
N THR A 57 -0.75 -8.42 81.53
CA THR A 57 -0.35 -6.99 81.85
C THR A 57 0.92 -6.92 82.79
N PRO A 58 1.49 -5.77 83.25
CA PRO A 58 2.89 -5.39 82.90
C PRO A 58 3.84 -5.09 84.10
N ALA A 59 5.09 -4.65 83.85
CA ALA A 59 5.76 -3.50 84.53
C ALA A 59 7.27 -3.33 84.18
N VAL A 60 7.83 -2.17 84.57
CA VAL A 60 9.08 -1.47 84.12
C VAL A 60 9.56 -0.59 85.31
N PRO A 61 10.87 -0.34 85.67
CA PRO A 61 12.03 -0.05 84.78
C PRO A 61 13.48 -0.46 85.24
N HIS A 62 14.49 -0.02 84.45
CA HIS A 62 15.75 0.67 84.87
C HIS A 62 17.16 -0.01 85.03
N ARG A 63 18.04 0.41 84.09
CA ARG A 63 19.39 1.04 84.24
C ARG A 63 20.70 0.23 84.44
N ARG A 64 21.58 0.48 83.45
CA ARG A 64 23.06 0.69 83.45
C ARG A 64 24.03 -0.51 83.32
N ARG A 65 24.77 -0.49 82.20
CA ARG A 65 26.24 -0.66 81.99
C ARG A 65 27.00 -1.76 82.78
N ALA A 66 27.89 -2.57 82.20
CA ALA A 66 28.45 -2.62 80.83
C ALA A 66 29.29 -3.91 80.60
N ARG A 67 29.85 -4.05 79.37
CA ARG A 67 30.95 -4.95 78.95
C ARG A 67 30.66 -6.46 78.91
N THR A 68 30.29 -6.97 77.72
CA THR A 68 31.15 -7.82 76.86
C THR A 68 30.40 -8.21 75.59
N ALA A 69 30.30 -7.28 74.63
CA ALA A 69 29.87 -7.58 73.27
C ALA A 69 31.11 -7.60 72.37
N LEU A 70 31.48 -8.78 71.84
CA LEU A 70 32.41 -8.87 70.70
C LEU A 70 32.34 -10.20 69.92
N ILE A 71 32.02 -11.33 70.56
CA ILE A 71 32.10 -12.65 69.91
C ILE A 71 30.82 -13.01 69.12
N VAL A 72 29.63 -12.65 69.61
CA VAL A 72 28.35 -12.94 68.92
C VAL A 72 28.17 -12.12 67.63
N ALA A 73 28.74 -10.91 67.57
CA ALA A 73 28.58 -10.01 66.43
C ALA A 73 29.30 -10.51 65.16
N LEU A 74 30.44 -11.20 65.29
CA LEU A 74 31.24 -11.63 64.14
C LEU A 74 30.57 -12.79 63.37
N VAL A 75 29.97 -13.74 64.10
CA VAL A 75 29.24 -14.88 63.50
C VAL A 75 27.94 -14.43 62.84
N ALA A 76 27.21 -13.49 63.45
CA ALA A 76 26.02 -12.89 62.85
C ALA A 76 26.34 -12.08 61.58
N ALA A 77 27.47 -11.36 61.55
CA ALA A 77 27.89 -10.61 60.37
C ALA A 77 28.28 -11.51 59.18
N ILE A 78 29.02 -12.60 59.42
CA ILE A 78 29.39 -13.55 58.35
C ILE A 78 28.15 -14.30 57.84
N ALA A 79 27.23 -14.70 58.73
CA ALA A 79 25.97 -15.30 58.34
C ALA A 79 25.10 -14.34 57.49
N LEU A 80 25.06 -13.05 57.84
CA LEU A 80 24.34 -12.02 57.07
C LEU A 80 25.01 -11.65 55.75
N VAL A 81 26.34 -11.77 55.62
CA VAL A 81 27.02 -11.56 54.34
C VAL A 81 26.86 -12.77 53.41
N VAL A 82 26.82 -14.00 53.94
CA VAL A 82 26.60 -15.21 53.13
C VAL A 82 25.13 -15.40 52.76
N THR A 83 24.19 -15.19 53.69
CA THR A 83 22.74 -15.23 53.36
C THR A 83 22.29 -13.96 52.64
N GLY A 84 22.81 -12.79 53.01
CA GLY A 84 22.55 -11.54 52.29
C GLY A 84 23.14 -11.57 50.88
N GLY A 85 24.36 -12.04 50.70
CA GLY A 85 24.97 -12.28 49.39
C GLY A 85 24.20 -13.32 48.57
N GLY A 86 23.81 -14.45 49.18
CA GLY A 86 22.96 -15.46 48.53
C GLY A 86 21.56 -14.95 48.15
N LEU A 87 20.96 -14.07 48.95
CA LEU A 87 19.69 -13.43 48.65
C LEU A 87 19.85 -12.35 47.56
N LEU A 88 20.92 -11.56 47.56
CA LEU A 88 21.18 -10.55 46.54
C LEU A 88 21.53 -11.20 45.19
N VAL A 89 22.32 -12.27 45.20
CA VAL A 89 22.62 -13.10 44.01
C VAL A 89 21.38 -13.84 43.55
N GLY A 90 20.59 -14.47 44.44
CA GLY A 90 19.33 -15.13 44.10
C GLY A 90 18.27 -14.17 43.55
N TYR A 91 18.27 -12.92 44.01
CA TYR A 91 17.44 -11.84 43.49
C TYR A 91 17.94 -11.34 42.13
N GLN A 92 19.24 -11.10 41.95
CA GLN A 92 19.84 -10.64 40.69
C GLN A 92 19.80 -11.72 39.58
N THR A 93 19.96 -13.00 39.92
CA THR A 93 19.85 -14.13 38.99
C THR A 93 18.41 -14.55 38.68
N GLY A 94 17.40 -13.87 39.27
CA GLY A 94 15.98 -14.12 38.99
C GLY A 94 15.44 -15.45 39.54
N VAL A 95 16.13 -16.03 40.53
CA VAL A 95 15.72 -17.29 41.18
C VAL A 95 14.49 -17.06 42.05
N TRP A 96 14.46 -15.97 42.84
CA TRP A 96 13.27 -15.51 43.58
C TRP A 96 12.93 -14.05 43.21
N GLY A 97 11.63 -13.75 43.04
CA GLY A 97 11.14 -12.39 42.79
C GLY A 97 10.93 -11.98 41.32
N GLY A 98 10.69 -12.93 40.41
CA GLY A 98 10.42 -12.65 38.99
C GLY A 98 11.69 -12.48 38.14
N ARG A 99 11.51 -12.45 36.81
CA ARG A 99 12.60 -12.39 35.82
C ARG A 99 12.66 -11.04 35.13
N THR A 100 13.84 -10.44 35.08
CA THR A 100 14.07 -9.15 34.41
C THR A 100 14.15 -9.33 32.89
N LEU A 101 13.34 -8.56 32.15
CA LEU A 101 13.45 -8.49 30.69
C LEU A 101 14.82 -7.90 30.30
N PRO A 102 15.54 -8.50 29.35
CA PRO A 102 16.84 -8.00 28.92
C PRO A 102 16.72 -6.60 28.30
N ASP A 103 17.71 -5.76 28.59
CA ASP A 103 17.95 -4.50 27.90
C ASP A 103 18.43 -4.80 26.46
N SER A 104 18.17 -3.89 25.52
CA SER A 104 18.78 -3.89 24.20
C SER A 104 20.31 -3.92 24.24
N ALA A 105 20.94 -3.31 25.24
CA ALA A 105 22.40 -3.27 25.38
C ALA A 105 23.01 -4.64 25.77
N ASP A 106 22.24 -5.52 26.42
CA ASP A 106 22.69 -6.85 26.88
C ASP A 106 22.48 -7.96 25.82
N LEU A 107 21.92 -7.63 24.66
CA LEU A 107 21.49 -8.60 23.64
C LEU A 107 22.45 -8.61 22.46
N PRO A 108 22.66 -9.77 21.80
CA PRO A 108 23.50 -9.84 20.61
C PRO A 108 22.88 -8.99 19.49
N SER A 109 23.51 -7.87 19.19
CA SER A 109 23.16 -6.98 18.09
C SER A 109 23.83 -7.43 16.79
N THR A 110 23.10 -7.41 15.68
CA THR A 110 23.71 -7.57 14.35
C THR A 110 24.20 -6.21 13.88
N THR A 111 25.47 -6.09 13.49
CA THR A 111 25.95 -4.87 12.82
C THR A 111 25.33 -4.78 11.43
N VAL A 112 24.48 -3.79 11.20
CA VAL A 112 23.94 -3.45 9.89
C VAL A 112 24.70 -2.23 9.37
N THR A 113 25.06 -2.25 8.10
CA THR A 113 25.63 -1.09 7.42
C THR A 113 24.50 -0.39 6.68
N ASP A 114 24.29 0.91 6.91
CA ASP A 114 23.33 1.70 6.13
C ASP A 114 23.85 1.98 4.70
N ALA A 115 23.03 2.61 3.87
CA ALA A 115 23.38 2.95 2.49
C ALA A 115 24.57 3.92 2.39
N ASP A 116 24.85 4.68 3.45
CA ASP A 116 25.95 5.64 3.55
C ASP A 116 27.25 5.02 4.14
N GLY A 117 27.23 3.72 4.47
CA GLY A 117 28.39 3.00 5.00
C GLY A 117 28.56 3.02 6.52
N ASN A 118 27.64 3.62 7.29
CA ASN A 118 27.72 3.66 8.75
C ASN A 118 27.24 2.34 9.35
N LYS A 119 27.99 1.88 10.36
CA LYS A 119 27.70 0.63 11.08
C LYS A 119 26.83 0.90 12.31
N THR A 120 25.55 0.55 12.23
CA THR A 120 24.63 0.59 13.37
C THR A 120 24.43 -0.81 13.94
N SER A 121 24.31 -0.92 15.26
CA SER A 121 24.11 -2.20 15.94
C SER A 121 22.61 -2.43 16.17
N VAL A 122 22.01 -3.30 15.37
CA VAL A 122 20.55 -3.52 15.35
C VAL A 122 20.21 -4.84 16.04
N VAL A 123 19.40 -4.78 17.10
CA VAL A 123 18.87 -5.96 17.78
C VAL A 123 17.70 -6.52 16.97
N LYS A 124 17.73 -7.81 16.59
CA LYS A 124 16.62 -8.45 15.85
C LYS A 124 15.66 -9.15 16.81
N ALA A 125 14.36 -9.11 16.50
CA ALA A 125 13.29 -9.64 17.38
C ALA A 125 13.44 -11.15 17.66
N LYS A 126 14.00 -11.90 16.71
CA LYS A 126 14.34 -13.33 16.87
C LYS A 126 15.32 -13.58 18.03
N ASP A 127 16.29 -12.68 18.23
CA ASP A 127 17.38 -12.86 19.20
C ASP A 127 16.90 -12.48 20.60
N VAL A 128 16.07 -11.44 20.71
CA VAL A 128 15.31 -11.12 21.94
C VAL A 128 14.40 -12.29 22.33
N THR A 129 13.69 -12.86 21.35
CA THR A 129 12.82 -14.02 21.55
C THR A 129 13.61 -15.25 22.06
N ALA A 130 14.79 -15.50 21.51
CA ALA A 130 15.69 -16.56 21.98
C ALA A 130 16.18 -16.31 23.41
N ALA A 131 16.60 -15.08 23.73
CA ALA A 131 17.07 -14.71 25.06
C ALA A 131 15.96 -14.82 26.13
N LEU A 132 14.73 -14.44 25.81
CA LEU A 132 13.57 -14.61 26.70
C LEU A 132 13.24 -16.08 26.93
N LYS A 133 13.28 -16.92 25.88
CA LYS A 133 13.09 -18.38 25.99
C LYS A 133 14.21 -19.06 26.79
N ALA A 134 15.46 -18.61 26.66
CA ALA A 134 16.58 -19.07 27.50
C ALA A 134 16.39 -18.66 28.96
N LYS A 135 15.83 -17.47 29.22
CA LYS A 135 15.28 -17.05 30.52
C LYS A 135 13.94 -17.75 30.86
N GLY A 136 13.53 -18.81 30.15
CA GLY A 136 12.35 -19.63 30.41
C GLY A 136 11.00 -18.89 30.39
N LEU A 137 10.92 -17.74 29.71
CA LEU A 137 9.67 -16.99 29.50
C LEU A 137 9.00 -17.44 28.19
N THR A 138 7.67 -17.35 28.16
CA THR A 138 6.91 -17.60 26.92
C THR A 138 6.90 -16.30 26.10
N THR A 139 6.86 -16.40 24.78
CA THR A 139 6.98 -15.25 23.87
C THR A 139 5.94 -15.30 22.76
N ARG A 140 5.29 -14.18 22.47
CA ARG A 140 4.50 -13.98 21.25
C ARG A 140 5.14 -12.85 20.44
N THR A 141 5.48 -13.10 19.17
CA THR A 141 5.94 -12.02 18.29
C THR A 141 4.75 -11.29 17.70
N GLU A 142 4.81 -9.96 17.63
CA GLU A 142 3.82 -9.12 16.99
C GLU A 142 4.49 -8.20 15.97
N LYS A 143 4.09 -8.32 14.70
CA LYS A 143 4.62 -7.48 13.62
C LYS A 143 3.90 -6.14 13.58
N VAL A 144 4.66 -5.05 13.54
CA VAL A 144 4.15 -3.67 13.49
C VAL A 144 4.97 -2.88 12.47
N PHE A 145 4.32 -2.04 11.66
CA PHE A 145 5.04 -1.14 10.75
C PHE A 145 5.81 -0.07 11.53
N SER A 146 7.01 0.28 11.04
CA SER A 146 7.88 1.33 11.57
C SER A 146 8.99 1.65 10.56
N GLY A 147 9.63 2.83 10.64
CA GLY A 147 10.82 3.17 9.85
C GLY A 147 12.11 2.43 10.23
N GLN A 148 12.02 1.14 10.57
CA GLN A 148 13.15 0.27 10.89
C GLN A 148 13.09 -0.95 9.97
N ASP A 149 14.23 -1.56 9.67
CA ASP A 149 14.29 -2.79 8.87
C ASP A 149 13.35 -3.87 9.41
N ALA A 150 12.69 -4.59 8.50
CA ALA A 150 11.92 -5.77 8.85
C ALA A 150 12.74 -6.78 9.69
N GLY A 151 12.12 -7.34 10.72
CA GLY A 151 12.78 -8.25 11.68
C GLY A 151 13.50 -7.55 12.84
N THR A 152 13.60 -6.22 12.84
CA THR A 152 14.20 -5.43 13.93
C THR A 152 13.31 -5.44 15.17
N PHE A 153 13.91 -5.51 16.37
CA PHE A 153 13.19 -5.39 17.63
C PHE A 153 12.88 -3.93 17.93
N ILE A 154 11.59 -3.60 18.12
CA ILE A 154 11.13 -2.22 18.39
C ILE A 154 10.53 -2.05 19.80
N GLY A 155 10.73 -3.02 20.68
CA GLY A 155 10.27 -2.99 22.07
C GLY A 155 9.33 -4.14 22.46
N TYR A 156 8.91 -4.16 23.72
CA TYR A 156 7.92 -5.11 24.22
C TYR A 156 6.50 -4.55 24.10
N GLY A 157 5.50 -5.43 24.06
CA GLY A 157 4.08 -5.09 24.05
C GLY A 157 3.47 -5.03 25.45
N ASP A 158 2.14 -4.86 25.50
CA ASP A 158 1.31 -4.91 26.72
C ASP A 158 1.77 -3.98 27.87
N GLY A 159 2.42 -2.86 27.53
CA GLY A 159 2.88 -1.84 28.48
C GLY A 159 4.16 -2.18 29.23
N VAL A 160 4.76 -3.34 28.97
CA VAL A 160 6.00 -3.81 29.62
C VAL A 160 7.23 -3.19 28.94
N ARG A 161 8.27 -2.90 29.71
CA ARG A 161 9.49 -2.19 29.28
C ARG A 161 10.75 -3.02 29.49
N GLN A 162 11.85 -2.62 28.87
CA GLN A 162 13.18 -3.16 29.19
C GLN A 162 13.49 -2.91 30.67
N GLY A 163 14.15 -3.88 31.33
CA GLY A 163 14.41 -3.81 32.77
C GLY A 163 13.21 -4.16 33.68
N ASP A 164 11.99 -4.28 33.16
CA ASP A 164 10.85 -4.69 33.98
C ASP A 164 10.98 -6.14 34.46
N ARG A 165 10.48 -6.42 35.67
CA ARG A 165 10.36 -7.77 36.20
C ARG A 165 9.01 -8.37 35.90
N VAL A 166 9.01 -9.50 35.22
CA VAL A 166 7.82 -10.28 34.88
C VAL A 166 7.74 -11.58 35.67
N ARG A 167 6.53 -12.09 35.88
CA ARG A 167 6.32 -13.38 36.57
C ARG A 167 6.89 -14.52 35.73
N ALA A 168 7.40 -15.57 36.40
CA ALA A 168 7.80 -16.79 35.71
C ALA A 168 6.58 -17.39 34.98
N GLY A 169 6.77 -17.83 33.73
CA GLY A 169 5.69 -18.32 32.87
C GLY A 169 4.83 -17.24 32.18
N ALA A 170 5.10 -15.94 32.40
CA ALA A 170 4.43 -14.88 31.64
C ALA A 170 4.73 -14.99 30.13
N THR A 171 3.72 -14.70 29.31
CA THR A 171 3.88 -14.50 27.86
C THR A 171 4.25 -13.06 27.58
N ILE A 172 5.43 -12.84 27.02
CA ILE A 172 5.94 -11.52 26.66
C ILE A 172 5.69 -11.27 25.18
N VAL A 173 5.05 -10.16 24.86
CA VAL A 173 4.89 -9.70 23.47
C VAL A 173 6.18 -9.02 23.03
N VAL A 174 6.81 -9.57 22.00
CA VAL A 174 8.01 -9.02 21.35
C VAL A 174 7.55 -8.31 20.09
N ARG A 175 7.70 -6.98 20.00
CA ARG A 175 7.31 -6.21 18.82
C ARG A 175 8.45 -6.26 17.80
N GLU A 176 8.13 -6.77 16.62
CA GLU A 176 9.02 -6.90 15.47
C GLU A 176 8.60 -5.86 14.42
N SER A 177 9.58 -5.14 13.87
CA SER A 177 9.30 -4.27 12.73
C SER A 177 8.90 -5.09 11.50
N ALA A 178 7.87 -4.65 10.80
CA ALA A 178 7.48 -5.13 9.48
C ALA A 178 8.10 -4.32 8.34
N GLY A 179 8.93 -3.31 8.63
CA GLY A 179 9.31 -2.25 7.69
C GLY A 179 8.32 -1.07 7.69
N PRO A 180 8.58 -0.03 6.89
CA PRO A 180 7.61 1.03 6.61
C PRO A 180 6.29 0.46 6.05
N GLY A 181 5.16 1.07 6.39
CA GLY A 181 3.85 0.59 5.95
C GLY A 181 2.69 1.33 6.59
N VAL A 182 1.48 1.09 6.08
CA VAL A 182 0.28 1.82 6.52
C VAL A 182 -0.42 1.06 7.66
N PRO A 183 -0.72 1.70 8.81
CA PRO A 183 -1.51 1.10 9.88
C PRO A 183 -2.90 0.64 9.39
N LYS A 184 -3.39 -0.50 9.90
CA LYS A 184 -4.72 -1.04 9.54
C LYS A 184 -5.88 -0.09 9.88
N ASN A 185 -5.68 0.79 10.85
CA ASN A 185 -6.66 1.78 11.32
C ASN A 185 -6.39 3.18 10.75
N ALA A 186 -5.66 3.31 9.62
CA ALA A 186 -5.49 4.60 8.95
C ALA A 186 -6.82 5.13 8.40
N ILE A 187 -7.62 4.27 7.77
CA ILE A 187 -8.92 4.65 7.19
C ILE A 187 -9.90 5.05 8.31
N GLY A 188 -10.61 6.15 8.10
CA GLY A 188 -11.57 6.73 9.05
C GLY A 188 -10.95 7.63 10.14
N THR A 189 -9.64 7.85 10.11
CA THR A 189 -8.98 8.84 11.00
C THR A 189 -8.91 10.20 10.34
N GLN A 190 -8.89 11.28 11.13
CA GLN A 190 -8.63 12.61 10.61
C GLN A 190 -7.16 12.74 10.22
N LYS A 191 -6.83 13.40 9.10
CA LYS A 191 -5.44 13.61 8.67
C LYS A 191 -4.62 14.32 9.76
N ASP A 192 -5.26 15.24 10.49
CA ASP A 192 -4.69 16.02 11.57
C ASP A 192 -4.73 15.30 12.94
N ASP A 193 -5.11 14.01 12.97
CA ASP A 193 -4.94 13.18 14.18
C ASP A 193 -3.45 13.03 14.50
N ARG A 194 -3.05 13.58 15.65
CA ARG A 194 -1.65 13.64 16.07
C ARG A 194 -1.01 12.25 16.21
N SER A 195 -1.78 11.22 16.58
CA SER A 195 -1.27 9.85 16.72
C SER A 195 -1.05 9.21 15.35
N MET A 196 -1.98 9.39 14.41
CA MET A 196 -1.84 8.87 13.04
C MET A 196 -0.73 9.59 12.28
N ALA A 197 -0.72 10.92 12.29
CA ALA A 197 0.31 11.73 11.63
C ALA A 197 1.72 11.40 12.16
N ALA A 198 1.89 11.29 13.48
CA ALA A 198 3.16 10.86 14.06
C ALA A 198 3.52 9.40 13.73
N THR A 199 2.54 8.49 13.66
CA THR A 199 2.79 7.10 13.29
C THR A 199 3.29 7.00 11.85
N LEU A 200 2.67 7.71 10.91
CA LEU A 200 3.08 7.73 9.50
C LEU A 200 4.42 8.45 9.31
N ALA A 201 4.66 9.58 9.99
CA ALA A 201 5.97 10.28 9.95
C ALA A 201 7.12 9.36 10.40
N ASN A 202 6.91 8.60 11.48
CA ASN A 202 7.87 7.63 12.01
C ASN A 202 8.08 6.39 11.10
N MET A 203 7.45 6.32 9.93
CA MET A 203 7.76 5.32 8.89
C MET A 203 9.03 5.66 8.11
N GLY A 204 9.54 6.90 8.17
CA GLY A 204 10.80 7.29 7.52
C GLY A 204 10.78 7.27 5.99
N VAL A 205 9.58 7.27 5.39
CA VAL A 205 9.36 7.33 3.94
C VAL A 205 8.56 8.60 3.58
N PRO A 206 8.61 9.09 2.34
CA PRO A 206 7.81 10.23 1.91
C PRO A 206 6.31 10.02 2.15
N LEU A 207 5.59 11.08 2.52
CA LEU A 207 4.14 11.08 2.62
C LEU A 207 3.55 12.08 1.63
N HIS A 208 2.65 11.61 0.78
CA HIS A 208 1.93 12.42 -0.21
C HIS A 208 0.47 12.51 0.18
N TYR A 209 -0.11 13.71 0.24
CA TYR A 209 -1.53 13.89 0.57
C TYR A 209 -2.31 14.26 -0.70
N LYS A 210 -3.39 13.54 -0.99
CA LYS A 210 -4.21 13.69 -2.20
C LYS A 210 -5.67 13.94 -1.83
N LYS A 211 -6.34 14.85 -2.55
CA LYS A 211 -7.77 15.11 -2.41
C LYS A 211 -8.57 13.99 -3.08
N VAL A 212 -9.53 13.44 -2.36
CA VAL A 212 -10.44 12.39 -2.86
C VAL A 212 -11.87 12.89 -2.72
N ILE A 213 -12.60 12.97 -3.84
CA ILE A 213 -14.00 13.40 -3.84
C ILE A 213 -14.87 12.39 -3.07
N VAL A 214 -15.73 12.89 -2.18
CA VAL A 214 -16.82 12.13 -1.54
C VAL A 214 -18.16 12.83 -1.76
N SER A 215 -19.25 12.07 -1.71
CA SER A 215 -20.60 12.60 -1.96
C SER A 215 -20.97 13.73 -0.98
N ALA A 216 -21.77 14.70 -1.41
CA ALA A 216 -22.13 15.86 -0.59
C ALA A 216 -22.89 15.44 0.70
N ASP A 217 -23.66 14.37 0.64
CA ASP A 217 -24.40 13.71 1.72
C ASP A 217 -23.62 12.60 2.43
N SER A 218 -22.34 12.39 2.08
CA SER A 218 -21.48 11.40 2.72
C SER A 218 -21.39 11.60 4.23
N LYS A 219 -21.34 10.48 4.97
CA LYS A 219 -21.08 10.44 6.41
C LYS A 219 -19.60 10.67 6.74
N THR A 220 -18.74 10.48 5.74
CA THR A 220 -17.31 10.77 5.81
C THR A 220 -17.10 12.27 6.03
N LYS A 221 -16.27 12.64 7.00
CA LYS A 221 -15.96 14.04 7.25
C LYS A 221 -14.87 14.51 6.28
N GLU A 222 -14.87 15.80 5.96
CA GLU A 222 -13.73 16.38 5.25
C GLU A 222 -12.44 16.21 6.06
N ASN A 223 -11.32 16.07 5.35
CA ASN A 223 -10.00 15.75 5.91
C ASN A 223 -9.89 14.38 6.61
N GLU A 224 -10.92 13.52 6.53
CA GLU A 224 -10.83 12.12 6.95
C GLU A 224 -10.06 11.30 5.91
N VAL A 225 -9.17 10.41 6.37
CA VAL A 225 -8.40 9.50 5.52
C VAL A 225 -9.35 8.42 5.01
N VAL A 226 -9.61 8.42 3.70
CA VAL A 226 -10.53 7.49 3.05
C VAL A 226 -9.83 6.36 2.29
N ALA A 227 -8.58 6.58 1.90
CA ALA A 227 -7.78 5.60 1.20
C ALA A 227 -6.28 5.84 1.43
N THR A 228 -5.46 4.83 1.16
CA THR A 228 -4.00 4.94 1.16
C THR A 228 -3.40 4.06 0.08
N ASN A 229 -2.20 4.43 -0.40
CA ASN A 229 -1.33 3.58 -1.20
C ASN A 229 0.06 3.55 -0.54
N PRO A 230 0.59 2.40 -0.07
CA PRO A 230 -0.06 1.09 -0.01
C PRO A 230 -1.38 1.09 0.77
N ALA A 231 -2.23 0.09 0.52
CA ALA A 231 -3.50 -0.04 1.23
C ALA A 231 -3.30 -0.25 2.75
N ALA A 232 -4.26 0.21 3.56
CA ALA A 232 -4.17 0.11 5.01
C ALA A 232 -3.92 -1.34 5.48
N GLY A 233 -2.86 -1.54 6.25
CA GLY A 233 -2.38 -2.85 6.66
C GLY A 233 -1.30 -3.48 5.78
N GLN A 234 -0.83 -2.80 4.73
CA GLN A 234 0.24 -3.26 3.84
C GLN A 234 1.58 -2.55 4.10
N PRO A 235 2.73 -3.23 3.88
CA PRO A 235 4.04 -2.59 3.86
C PRO A 235 4.22 -1.71 2.62
N VAL A 236 5.15 -0.77 2.69
CA VAL A 236 5.76 -0.16 1.50
C VAL A 236 6.67 -1.20 0.84
N ALA A 237 6.57 -1.35 -0.48
CA ALA A 237 7.43 -2.25 -1.24
C ALA A 237 8.87 -1.68 -1.28
N LYS A 238 9.88 -2.55 -1.34
CA LYS A 238 11.29 -2.10 -1.22
C LYS A 238 11.73 -1.16 -2.35
N ASP A 239 11.17 -1.39 -3.52
CA ASP A 239 11.31 -0.63 -4.77
C ASP A 239 10.44 0.63 -4.81
N ALA A 240 9.50 0.79 -3.87
CA ALA A 240 8.63 1.95 -3.73
C ALA A 240 8.93 2.78 -2.46
N MET A 241 10.08 2.58 -1.80
CA MET A 241 10.44 3.32 -0.58
C MET A 241 10.64 4.82 -0.84
N ASP A 242 11.12 5.18 -2.03
CA ASP A 242 11.33 6.56 -2.46
C ASP A 242 10.03 7.26 -2.90
N ASP A 243 9.01 6.48 -3.32
CA ASP A 243 7.64 6.98 -3.56
C ASP A 243 6.82 7.05 -2.25
N GLY A 244 7.16 6.22 -1.27
CA GLY A 244 6.63 6.25 0.08
C GLY A 244 5.16 5.84 0.23
N ILE A 245 4.37 6.68 0.91
CA ILE A 245 2.96 6.44 1.22
C ILE A 245 2.12 7.62 0.73
N THR A 246 1.13 7.34 -0.12
CA THR A 246 0.09 8.30 -0.49
C THR A 246 -1.14 8.13 0.42
N ILE A 247 -1.66 9.24 0.93
CA ILE A 247 -2.84 9.34 1.79
C ILE A 247 -3.94 10.10 1.05
N GLY A 248 -5.06 9.45 0.80
CA GLY A 248 -6.25 10.06 0.22
C GLY A 248 -7.14 10.63 1.32
N VAL A 249 -7.36 11.95 1.30
CA VAL A 249 -8.21 12.66 2.28
C VAL A 249 -9.51 13.12 1.61
N ALA A 250 -10.63 12.92 2.30
CA ALA A 250 -11.94 13.30 1.83
C ALA A 250 -12.09 14.82 1.65
N VAL A 251 -12.61 15.22 0.50
CA VAL A 251 -13.10 16.58 0.24
C VAL A 251 -14.48 16.49 -0.42
N LYS A 252 -15.35 17.46 -0.15
CA LYS A 252 -16.63 17.58 -0.88
C LYS A 252 -16.40 18.41 -2.15
N GLY A 253 -16.97 17.97 -3.26
CA GLY A 253 -16.82 18.66 -4.53
C GLY A 253 -17.46 17.89 -5.69
N ASP A 254 -17.28 18.43 -6.89
CA ASP A 254 -17.77 17.86 -8.14
C ASP A 254 -16.78 16.81 -8.67
N GLY A 255 -17.29 15.67 -9.12
CA GLY A 255 -16.51 14.52 -9.56
C GLY A 255 -17.23 13.19 -9.36
N VAL A 256 -16.53 12.08 -9.61
CA VAL A 256 -17.03 10.76 -9.19
C VAL A 256 -16.70 10.58 -7.71
N PRO A 257 -17.70 10.47 -6.80
CA PRO A 257 -17.43 10.34 -5.38
C PRO A 257 -16.98 8.93 -5.02
N LEU A 258 -16.00 8.77 -4.12
CA LEU A 258 -15.46 7.46 -3.72
C LEU A 258 -16.54 6.52 -3.16
N ASP A 259 -17.51 7.07 -2.43
CA ASP A 259 -18.62 6.33 -1.82
C ASP A 259 -19.75 5.97 -2.80
N ILE A 260 -19.57 6.21 -4.11
CA ILE A 260 -20.37 5.56 -5.15
C ILE A 260 -20.16 4.04 -5.16
N ALA A 261 -18.98 3.55 -4.77
CA ALA A 261 -18.66 2.13 -4.75
C ALA A 261 -19.51 1.40 -3.67
N GLY A 262 -20.35 0.47 -4.11
CA GLY A 262 -21.33 -0.22 -3.26
C GLY A 262 -22.71 0.43 -3.19
N MET A 263 -22.92 1.59 -3.82
CA MET A 263 -24.24 2.21 -4.06
C MET A 263 -25.03 1.39 -5.08
N GLY A 264 -26.37 1.44 -5.05
CA GLY A 264 -27.20 0.77 -6.06
C GLY A 264 -26.97 1.38 -7.44
N LYS A 265 -26.95 0.59 -8.51
CA LYS A 265 -26.55 1.09 -9.84
C LYS A 265 -27.43 2.24 -10.37
N ASP A 266 -28.75 2.16 -10.16
CA ASP A 266 -29.71 3.16 -10.64
C ASP A 266 -29.69 4.43 -9.75
N GLU A 267 -29.40 4.26 -8.46
CA GLU A 267 -29.19 5.34 -7.49
C GLU A 267 -27.91 6.13 -7.81
N ALA A 268 -26.80 5.43 -8.07
CA ALA A 268 -25.52 5.99 -8.48
C ALA A 268 -25.61 6.74 -9.81
N LYS A 269 -26.31 6.18 -10.79
CA LYS A 269 -26.61 6.86 -12.05
C LYS A 269 -27.41 8.14 -11.82
N THR A 270 -28.50 8.08 -11.06
CA THR A 270 -29.35 9.24 -10.72
C THR A 270 -28.59 10.33 -9.93
N LEU A 271 -27.59 9.94 -9.13
CA LEU A 271 -26.70 10.87 -8.40
C LEU A 271 -25.84 11.69 -9.36
N LEU A 272 -25.13 11.03 -10.28
CA LEU A 272 -24.22 11.68 -11.23
C LEU A 272 -24.97 12.45 -12.33
N GLU A 273 -26.07 11.91 -12.89
CA GLU A 273 -26.88 12.64 -13.89
C GLU A 273 -27.44 13.94 -13.31
N ARG A 274 -27.80 13.96 -12.02
CA ARG A 274 -28.25 15.18 -11.31
C ARG A 274 -27.14 16.22 -11.13
N GLN A 275 -25.87 15.81 -11.16
CA GLN A 275 -24.71 16.70 -11.15
C GLN A 275 -24.33 17.19 -12.56
N GLY A 276 -25.02 16.72 -13.61
CA GLY A 276 -24.82 17.17 -15.00
C GLY A 276 -23.83 16.31 -15.81
N TYR A 277 -23.47 15.13 -15.31
CA TYR A 277 -22.63 14.17 -16.04
C TYR A 277 -23.47 13.27 -16.96
N ASP A 278 -22.89 12.86 -18.08
CA ASP A 278 -23.44 11.81 -18.93
C ASP A 278 -23.03 10.43 -18.40
N VAL A 279 -23.98 9.53 -18.12
CA VAL A 279 -23.70 8.31 -17.33
C VAL A 279 -24.07 7.03 -18.07
N THR A 280 -23.03 6.28 -18.44
CA THR A 280 -23.12 4.93 -18.99
C THR A 280 -23.02 3.89 -17.87
N LEU A 281 -23.77 2.79 -17.99
CA LEU A 281 -23.74 1.66 -17.04
C LEU A 281 -23.24 0.40 -17.75
N GLU A 282 -22.07 -0.11 -17.36
CA GLU A 282 -21.50 -1.35 -17.91
C GLU A 282 -21.53 -2.48 -16.87
N PRO A 283 -21.96 -3.71 -17.25
CA PRO A 283 -21.89 -4.87 -16.37
C PRO A 283 -20.44 -5.34 -16.18
N HIS A 284 -20.07 -5.69 -14.95
CA HIS A 284 -18.74 -6.18 -14.60
C HIS A 284 -18.83 -7.30 -13.56
N PHE A 285 -18.19 -8.46 -13.79
CA PHE A 285 -18.21 -9.54 -12.81
C PHE A 285 -17.48 -9.10 -11.55
N ALA A 286 -18.13 -9.16 -10.39
CA ALA A 286 -17.58 -8.58 -9.18
C ALA A 286 -17.83 -9.45 -7.93
N ALA A 287 -17.10 -9.16 -6.85
CA ALA A 287 -17.34 -9.76 -5.54
C ALA A 287 -18.82 -9.67 -5.11
N LYS A 288 -19.27 -10.64 -4.32
CA LYS A 288 -20.65 -10.80 -3.83
C LYS A 288 -21.26 -9.53 -3.21
N ARG A 289 -20.42 -8.66 -2.63
CA ARG A 289 -20.81 -7.39 -2.02
C ARG A 289 -21.27 -6.32 -3.03
N TYR A 290 -20.90 -6.45 -4.30
CA TYR A 290 -21.20 -5.49 -5.38
C TYR A 290 -22.27 -5.97 -6.35
N ILE A 291 -22.87 -7.17 -6.19
CA ILE A 291 -23.92 -7.63 -7.09
C ILE A 291 -25.11 -6.64 -7.08
N GLY A 292 -25.47 -6.11 -8.25
CA GLY A 292 -26.48 -5.06 -8.44
C GLY A 292 -26.05 -3.63 -8.03
N LYS A 293 -24.78 -3.45 -7.66
CA LYS A 293 -24.20 -2.22 -7.11
C LYS A 293 -22.95 -1.81 -7.90
N ILE A 294 -22.51 -0.57 -7.75
CA ILE A 294 -21.28 -0.11 -8.42
C ILE A 294 -20.05 -0.79 -7.82
N SER A 295 -19.23 -1.43 -8.66
CA SER A 295 -17.93 -2.02 -8.32
C SER A 295 -16.75 -1.07 -8.63
N GLY A 296 -16.93 -0.13 -9.56
CA GLY A 296 -15.94 0.88 -9.94
C GLY A 296 -16.48 1.82 -11.01
N SER A 297 -15.62 2.69 -11.56
CA SER A 297 -15.97 3.60 -12.64
C SER A 297 -14.75 4.01 -13.48
N ASP A 298 -14.99 4.58 -14.65
CA ASP A 298 -14.02 5.37 -15.42
C ASP A 298 -14.66 6.73 -15.80
N PRO A 299 -14.11 7.88 -15.36
CA PRO A 299 -12.96 8.03 -14.46
C PRO A 299 -13.13 7.38 -13.08
N ALA A 300 -12.01 7.07 -12.44
CA ALA A 300 -11.96 6.32 -11.19
C ALA A 300 -12.73 6.97 -10.02
N PRO A 301 -13.28 6.21 -9.07
CA PRO A 301 -13.94 6.78 -7.90
C PRO A 301 -12.98 7.66 -7.06
N GLY A 302 -13.47 8.82 -6.65
CA GLY A 302 -12.69 9.85 -5.97
C GLY A 302 -12.06 10.91 -6.89
N THR A 303 -12.14 10.74 -8.22
CA THR A 303 -11.59 11.69 -9.21
C THR A 303 -12.50 12.91 -9.40
N PRO A 304 -11.97 14.15 -9.37
CA PRO A 304 -12.73 15.35 -9.74
C PRO A 304 -13.07 15.36 -11.24
N LEU A 305 -14.21 15.97 -11.60
CA LEU A 305 -14.66 16.08 -13.00
C LEU A 305 -15.12 17.50 -13.33
N GLU A 306 -14.96 17.89 -14.59
CA GLU A 306 -15.54 19.11 -15.15
C GLU A 306 -17.00 18.89 -15.60
N SER A 307 -17.79 19.97 -15.64
CA SER A 307 -19.21 19.91 -15.97
C SER A 307 -19.43 19.38 -17.40
N GLY A 308 -20.19 18.30 -17.54
CA GLY A 308 -20.53 17.70 -18.83
C GLY A 308 -19.57 16.60 -19.32
N GLU A 309 -18.59 16.19 -18.50
CA GLU A 309 -17.82 14.98 -18.78
C GLU A 309 -18.69 13.70 -18.64
N SER A 310 -18.35 12.68 -19.43
CA SER A 310 -19.01 11.36 -19.36
C SER A 310 -18.35 10.45 -18.33
N VAL A 311 -19.16 9.64 -17.65
CA VAL A 311 -18.73 8.65 -16.65
C VAL A 311 -19.30 7.28 -17.00
N THR A 312 -18.43 6.28 -17.07
CA THR A 312 -18.83 4.87 -17.13
C THR A 312 -18.85 4.29 -15.72
N LEU A 313 -20.01 3.82 -15.27
CA LEU A 313 -20.19 3.15 -13.99
C LEU A 313 -20.24 1.63 -14.19
N TYR A 314 -19.29 0.91 -13.60
CA TYR A 314 -19.26 -0.55 -13.63
C TYR A 314 -20.13 -1.11 -12.50
N TYR A 315 -21.13 -1.94 -12.82
CA TYR A 315 -21.99 -2.57 -11.82
C TYR A 315 -21.79 -4.08 -11.73
N GLY A 316 -21.76 -4.60 -10.51
CA GLY A 316 -21.48 -6.00 -10.23
C GLY A 316 -22.55 -6.95 -10.76
N VAL A 317 -22.12 -7.93 -11.55
CA VAL A 317 -22.90 -9.08 -12.03
C VAL A 317 -22.26 -10.40 -11.59
N GLY A 318 -23.01 -11.49 -11.68
CA GLY A 318 -22.59 -12.82 -11.23
C GLY A 318 -23.05 -13.95 -12.15
N ALA A 319 -22.98 -15.17 -11.63
CA ALA A 319 -23.26 -16.41 -12.36
C ALA A 319 -24.67 -16.47 -13.00
N SER A 320 -25.66 -15.81 -12.41
CA SER A 320 -27.02 -15.68 -12.92
C SER A 320 -27.12 -14.87 -14.23
N ASP A 321 -26.19 -13.95 -14.43
CA ASP A 321 -26.24 -12.97 -15.52
C ASP A 321 -25.50 -13.45 -16.77
N VAL A 322 -24.62 -14.46 -16.64
CA VAL A 322 -23.76 -15.03 -17.70
C VAL A 322 -24.51 -15.29 -19.00
N LYS A 323 -25.71 -15.90 -18.93
CA LYS A 323 -26.52 -16.14 -20.14
C LYS A 323 -26.91 -14.83 -20.80
N ALA A 324 -27.52 -13.90 -20.07
CA ALA A 324 -28.02 -12.64 -20.62
C ALA A 324 -26.90 -11.72 -21.14
N LEU A 325 -25.69 -11.81 -20.58
CA LEU A 325 -24.52 -11.04 -21.00
C LEU A 325 -23.92 -11.55 -22.32
N PHE A 326 -23.89 -12.87 -22.51
CA PHE A 326 -23.20 -13.52 -23.64
C PHE A 326 -24.15 -14.20 -24.62
N SER A 327 -25.44 -13.88 -24.61
CA SER A 327 -26.42 -14.33 -25.61
C SER A 327 -26.97 -13.15 -26.40
N GLU A 328 -27.06 -13.28 -27.72
CA GLU A 328 -27.82 -12.35 -28.58
C GLU A 328 -28.67 -13.10 -29.60
N GLN A 329 -29.60 -12.39 -30.25
CA GLN A 329 -30.48 -12.94 -31.27
C GLN A 329 -29.99 -12.52 -32.67
N GLN A 330 -29.56 -13.49 -33.47
CA GLN A 330 -29.18 -13.28 -34.88
C GLN A 330 -30.00 -14.22 -35.77
N ASP A 331 -30.66 -13.69 -36.80
CA ASP A 331 -31.42 -14.44 -37.81
C ASP A 331 -32.43 -15.49 -37.25
N GLY A 332 -32.94 -15.25 -36.04
CA GLY A 332 -33.88 -16.14 -35.34
C GLY A 332 -33.24 -17.21 -34.44
N TYR A 333 -31.92 -17.13 -34.24
CA TYR A 333 -31.12 -18.02 -33.41
C TYR A 333 -30.56 -17.29 -32.18
N GLU A 334 -30.50 -17.98 -31.03
CA GLU A 334 -29.76 -17.52 -29.85
C GLU A 334 -28.30 -17.93 -29.99
N ILE A 335 -27.40 -16.96 -30.18
CA ILE A 335 -25.96 -17.16 -30.41
C ILE A 335 -25.11 -16.51 -29.31
N VAL A 336 -23.84 -16.89 -29.23
CA VAL A 336 -22.88 -16.27 -28.31
C VAL A 336 -22.50 -14.87 -28.78
N LYS A 337 -22.87 -13.87 -27.97
CA LYS A 337 -22.36 -12.51 -28.08
C LYS A 337 -20.93 -12.47 -27.51
N GLN A 338 -19.93 -12.19 -28.34
CA GLN A 338 -18.56 -11.97 -27.87
C GLN A 338 -18.48 -10.59 -27.21
N ASP A 339 -18.35 -10.56 -25.89
CA ASP A 339 -18.23 -9.33 -25.10
C ASP A 339 -17.12 -9.49 -24.06
N SER A 340 -16.07 -8.68 -24.17
CA SER A 340 -14.90 -8.71 -23.30
C SER A 340 -15.07 -7.86 -22.03
N GLY A 341 -15.97 -6.88 -22.06
CA GLY A 341 -16.13 -5.84 -21.04
C GLY A 341 -16.31 -6.38 -19.61
N PRO A 342 -17.22 -7.35 -19.37
CA PRO A 342 -17.51 -7.84 -18.03
C PRO A 342 -16.36 -8.52 -17.28
N MET A 343 -15.24 -8.80 -17.96
CA MET A 343 -14.10 -9.56 -17.43
C MET A 343 -12.79 -8.78 -17.39
N LEU A 344 -12.79 -7.52 -17.85
CA LEU A 344 -11.58 -6.68 -17.84
C LEU A 344 -11.06 -6.47 -16.43
N GLY A 345 -9.74 -6.36 -16.27
CA GLY A 345 -9.12 -6.02 -14.99
C GLY A 345 -8.00 -6.98 -14.54
N THR A 346 -7.53 -6.78 -13.31
CA THR A 346 -6.38 -7.51 -12.77
C THR A 346 -6.83 -8.61 -11.81
N TYR A 347 -6.33 -9.82 -12.04
CA TYR A 347 -6.60 -11.03 -11.26
C TYR A 347 -5.33 -11.46 -10.56
N CYS A 348 -5.35 -11.60 -9.24
CA CYS A 348 -4.19 -11.89 -8.41
C CYS A 348 -4.34 -13.18 -7.60
N LYS A 349 -3.23 -13.87 -7.32
CA LYS A 349 -3.18 -14.98 -6.36
C LYS A 349 -3.72 -14.57 -4.98
N ALA A 350 -4.18 -15.54 -4.19
CA ALA A 350 -4.65 -15.32 -2.82
C ALA A 350 -3.60 -14.63 -1.92
N GLN A 351 -2.32 -14.82 -2.21
CA GLN A 351 -1.20 -14.13 -1.60
C GLN A 351 -0.36 -13.53 -2.73
N VAL A 352 -0.10 -12.23 -2.65
CA VAL A 352 0.70 -11.48 -3.63
C VAL A 352 2.02 -11.09 -2.97
N SER A 353 3.11 -11.59 -3.53
CA SER A 353 4.49 -11.28 -3.16
C SER A 353 5.19 -10.40 -4.20
N ASP A 354 4.81 -10.55 -5.47
CA ASP A 354 5.29 -9.79 -6.61
C ASP A 354 4.14 -9.67 -7.62
N ARG A 355 3.59 -8.45 -7.83
CA ARG A 355 2.43 -8.27 -8.73
C ARG A 355 2.71 -8.69 -10.18
N ASN A 356 3.97 -8.66 -10.63
CA ASN A 356 4.33 -9.04 -12.01
C ASN A 356 4.36 -10.57 -12.22
N LYS A 357 4.40 -11.35 -11.13
CA LYS A 357 4.37 -12.83 -11.17
C LYS A 357 3.05 -13.40 -10.65
N ASP A 358 2.51 -12.78 -9.61
CA ASP A 358 1.34 -13.26 -8.87
C ASP A 358 0.01 -12.68 -9.39
N CYS A 359 0.03 -11.78 -10.38
CA CYS A 359 -1.17 -11.24 -11.02
C CYS A 359 -1.16 -11.38 -12.56
N ILE A 360 -2.35 -11.30 -13.15
CA ILE A 360 -2.65 -11.36 -14.58
C ILE A 360 -3.65 -10.26 -14.88
N THR A 361 -3.39 -9.38 -15.85
CA THR A 361 -4.36 -8.38 -16.30
C THR A 361 -4.99 -8.83 -17.61
N LEU A 362 -6.32 -8.96 -17.62
CA LEU A 362 -7.12 -9.16 -18.82
C LEU A 362 -7.52 -7.80 -19.40
N GLU A 363 -7.25 -7.60 -20.67
CA GLU A 363 -7.56 -6.38 -21.42
C GLU A 363 -8.17 -6.73 -22.79
N ARG A 364 -8.79 -5.75 -23.45
CA ARG A 364 -9.43 -5.94 -24.77
C ARG A 364 -8.37 -6.34 -25.81
N GLY A 365 -8.52 -7.53 -26.40
CA GLY A 365 -7.66 -8.04 -27.47
C GLY A 365 -8.23 -7.70 -28.86
N PRO A 366 -7.39 -7.52 -29.90
CA PRO A 366 -7.86 -7.13 -31.23
C PRO A 366 -8.83 -8.14 -31.85
N SER A 367 -9.82 -7.67 -32.62
CA SER A 367 -10.73 -8.55 -33.35
C SER A 367 -9.98 -9.33 -34.45
N PRO A 368 -10.03 -10.68 -34.46
CA PRO A 368 -9.36 -11.49 -35.48
C PRO A 368 -9.87 -11.25 -36.90
N TYR A 369 -11.10 -10.77 -37.07
CA TYR A 369 -11.76 -10.64 -38.37
C TYR A 369 -11.48 -9.29 -39.05
N GLY A 370 -11.11 -8.26 -38.27
CA GLY A 370 -10.88 -6.89 -38.75
C GLY A 370 -12.18 -6.13 -39.02
N GLY A 371 -12.35 -4.99 -38.36
CA GLY A 371 -13.53 -4.13 -38.54
C GLY A 371 -13.70 -3.12 -37.41
N TYR A 372 -13.91 -1.86 -37.80
CA TYR A 372 -14.46 -0.71 -37.07
C TYR A 372 -14.17 -0.48 -35.58
N SER A 373 -13.38 0.58 -35.35
CA SER A 373 -13.20 1.34 -34.11
C SER A 373 -12.51 0.62 -32.93
N GLY A 374 -11.76 1.39 -32.13
CA GLY A 374 -10.97 0.87 -31.00
C GLY A 374 -11.79 0.47 -29.77
N THR A 375 -13.12 0.42 -29.88
CA THR A 375 -14.06 0.14 -28.78
C THR A 375 -14.72 -1.23 -28.87
N ASP A 376 -14.84 -1.82 -30.06
CA ASP A 376 -15.69 -2.99 -30.34
C ASP A 376 -14.97 -4.36 -30.21
N ALA A 377 -13.86 -4.38 -29.48
CA ALA A 377 -13.01 -5.56 -29.32
C ALA A 377 -13.60 -6.55 -28.29
N GLY A 378 -14.60 -7.35 -28.70
CA GLY A 378 -15.24 -8.41 -27.90
C GLY A 378 -14.35 -9.61 -27.49
N TYR A 379 -13.05 -9.55 -27.78
CA TYR A 379 -12.04 -10.56 -27.45
C TYR A 379 -11.12 -10.05 -26.34
N LEU A 380 -10.40 -10.96 -25.69
CA LEU A 380 -9.48 -10.65 -24.60
C LEU A 380 -8.03 -11.03 -24.94
N GLN A 381 -7.08 -10.34 -24.31
CA GLN A 381 -5.68 -10.74 -24.25
C GLN A 381 -5.16 -10.57 -22.81
N ILE A 382 -4.00 -11.15 -22.53
CA ILE A 382 -3.27 -10.89 -21.29
C ILE A 382 -2.22 -9.81 -21.57
N LYS A 383 -2.26 -8.74 -20.77
CA LYS A 383 -1.29 -7.65 -20.85
C LYS A 383 0.15 -8.15 -20.65
N GLY A 384 1.07 -7.74 -21.51
CA GLY A 384 2.46 -8.20 -21.56
C GLY A 384 2.65 -9.62 -22.09
N ARG A 385 1.59 -10.22 -22.65
CA ARG A 385 1.54 -11.53 -23.33
C ARG A 385 0.62 -11.46 -24.56
N GLU A 386 0.77 -10.38 -25.31
CA GLU A 386 0.05 -10.12 -26.55
C GLU A 386 0.37 -11.22 -27.58
N PRO A 387 -0.63 -11.76 -28.31
CA PRO A 387 -0.41 -12.86 -29.24
C PRO A 387 0.18 -12.41 -30.58
N ASP A 388 1.18 -13.15 -31.09
CA ASP A 388 1.78 -12.91 -32.41
C ASP A 388 0.77 -13.06 -33.57
N SER A 389 -0.20 -13.97 -33.42
CA SER A 389 -1.33 -14.11 -34.36
C SER A 389 -2.57 -13.44 -33.79
N LYS A 390 -3.24 -12.62 -34.61
CA LYS A 390 -4.55 -12.03 -34.30
C LYS A 390 -5.63 -13.07 -33.97
N TYR A 391 -5.45 -14.33 -34.36
CA TYR A 391 -6.37 -15.43 -34.04
C TYR A 391 -6.12 -16.06 -32.67
N ASP A 392 -4.99 -15.76 -32.01
CA ASP A 392 -4.63 -16.28 -30.69
C ASP A 392 -5.04 -15.38 -29.52
N VAL A 393 -5.99 -14.46 -29.76
CA VAL A 393 -6.76 -13.80 -28.70
C VAL A 393 -7.73 -14.79 -28.03
N PHE A 394 -8.08 -14.52 -26.77
CA PHE A 394 -9.10 -15.28 -26.05
C PHE A 394 -10.50 -14.96 -26.59
N GLY A 395 -11.23 -16.01 -26.98
CA GLY A 395 -12.67 -15.96 -27.25
C GLY A 395 -13.42 -17.09 -26.53
N MET A 396 -14.76 -17.04 -26.56
CA MET A 396 -15.62 -18.05 -25.93
C MET A 396 -16.01 -19.23 -26.83
N THR A 397 -15.73 -19.13 -28.14
CA THR A 397 -16.19 -20.09 -29.15
C THR A 397 -15.06 -20.55 -30.06
N ASN A 398 -15.26 -21.69 -30.69
CA ASN A 398 -14.41 -22.13 -31.79
C ASN A 398 -14.64 -21.26 -33.03
N TYR A 399 -13.68 -21.28 -33.94
CA TYR A 399 -13.79 -20.63 -35.24
C TYR A 399 -14.87 -21.34 -36.06
N SER A 400 -15.72 -20.57 -36.72
CA SER A 400 -16.65 -21.08 -37.72
C SER A 400 -16.97 -20.06 -38.79
N GLN A 401 -17.34 -20.57 -39.96
CA GLN A 401 -17.82 -19.80 -41.11
C GLN A 401 -19.36 -19.73 -41.15
N ASN A 402 -20.04 -20.31 -40.15
CA ASN A 402 -21.50 -20.34 -40.03
C ASN A 402 -21.92 -20.08 -38.56
N PRO A 403 -22.91 -19.19 -38.29
CA PRO A 403 -23.38 -18.90 -36.93
C PRO A 403 -23.86 -20.15 -36.15
N SER A 404 -24.24 -21.24 -36.82
CA SER A 404 -24.67 -22.49 -36.18
C SER A 404 -23.65 -23.08 -35.18
N SER A 405 -22.35 -22.81 -35.35
CA SER A 405 -21.33 -23.33 -34.44
C SER A 405 -21.20 -22.55 -33.11
N ASN A 406 -21.74 -21.33 -33.06
CA ASN A 406 -21.67 -20.42 -31.91
C ASN A 406 -23.02 -20.33 -31.19
N MET A 407 -23.85 -21.38 -31.31
CA MET A 407 -25.21 -21.37 -30.79
C MET A 407 -25.28 -21.57 -29.27
N PHE A 408 -25.97 -20.64 -28.62
CA PHE A 408 -26.20 -20.61 -27.17
C PHE A 408 -27.47 -21.40 -26.80
N GLY A 409 -28.50 -21.36 -27.65
CA GLY A 409 -29.80 -22.00 -27.43
C GLY A 409 -30.22 -22.96 -28.54
N SER A 410 -31.26 -23.76 -28.28
CA SER A 410 -31.77 -24.79 -29.21
C SER A 410 -32.31 -24.22 -30.54
N ILE A 411 -31.88 -24.81 -31.66
CA ILE A 411 -32.60 -24.73 -32.94
C ILE A 411 -33.97 -25.39 -32.75
N ARG A 412 -35.05 -24.79 -33.26
CA ARG A 412 -36.43 -25.33 -33.13
C ARG A 412 -36.52 -26.82 -33.49
N GLY A 413 -36.52 -27.69 -32.49
CA GLY A 413 -36.66 -29.15 -32.63
C GLY A 413 -35.39 -29.96 -32.34
N GLU A 414 -34.25 -29.33 -32.09
CA GLU A 414 -32.99 -30.00 -31.72
C GLU A 414 -32.77 -30.04 -30.21
N SER A 415 -32.24 -31.15 -29.72
CA SER A 415 -31.93 -31.36 -28.30
C SER A 415 -30.52 -30.86 -27.92
N GLU A 416 -30.28 -30.56 -26.64
CA GLU A 416 -29.04 -29.90 -26.19
C GLU A 416 -27.76 -30.71 -26.49
N ASP A 417 -27.87 -32.03 -26.61
CA ASP A 417 -26.80 -32.97 -26.99
C ASP A 417 -26.44 -32.95 -28.48
N GLN A 418 -27.28 -32.36 -29.32
CA GLN A 418 -27.02 -32.15 -30.74
C GLN A 418 -26.31 -30.81 -31.02
N MET A 419 -26.40 -29.85 -30.07
CA MET A 419 -25.86 -28.50 -30.26
C MET A 419 -24.32 -28.50 -30.40
N PRO A 420 -23.74 -27.77 -31.37
CA PRO A 420 -22.28 -27.70 -31.56
C PRO A 420 -21.50 -27.26 -30.32
N MET A 421 -22.10 -26.42 -29.48
CA MET A 421 -21.49 -25.93 -28.25
C MET A 421 -21.63 -26.85 -27.02
N ARG A 422 -22.34 -28.00 -27.07
CA ARG A 422 -22.73 -28.82 -25.88
C ARG A 422 -21.63 -29.09 -24.84
N ASN A 423 -20.38 -29.13 -25.28
CA ASN A 423 -19.20 -29.41 -24.45
C ASN A 423 -18.64 -28.19 -23.71
N HIS A 424 -19.01 -26.97 -24.10
CA HIS A 424 -18.62 -25.73 -23.43
C HIS A 424 -19.40 -25.55 -22.11
N LEU A 425 -18.77 -25.00 -21.09
CA LEU A 425 -19.39 -24.67 -19.80
C LEU A 425 -20.43 -23.56 -19.92
N LEU A 426 -20.22 -22.61 -20.85
CA LEU A 426 -21.07 -21.44 -21.07
C LEU A 426 -22.56 -21.77 -21.18
N ILE A 427 -22.90 -22.89 -21.84
CA ILE A 427 -24.29 -23.32 -22.06
C ILE A 427 -24.80 -24.38 -21.07
N LYS A 428 -23.96 -24.88 -20.14
CA LYS A 428 -24.39 -25.86 -19.12
C LYS A 428 -25.24 -25.24 -18.00
N ASN A 429 -25.48 -23.93 -18.04
CA ASN A 429 -26.17 -23.15 -17.01
C ASN A 429 -25.53 -23.29 -15.60
N TRP A 430 -24.23 -23.58 -15.54
CA TRP A 430 -23.47 -23.60 -14.27
C TRP A 430 -22.91 -22.21 -13.91
N GLY A 431 -23.15 -21.22 -14.77
CA GLY A 431 -22.80 -19.81 -14.56
C GLY A 431 -21.29 -19.56 -14.61
N MET A 432 -20.55 -20.35 -15.40
CA MET A 432 -19.11 -20.25 -15.63
C MET A 432 -18.83 -20.62 -17.09
N PHE A 433 -17.69 -20.21 -17.63
CA PHE A 433 -17.39 -20.36 -19.06
C PHE A 433 -15.88 -20.40 -19.32
N GLU A 434 -15.51 -20.94 -20.46
CA GLU A 434 -14.13 -20.98 -20.94
C GLU A 434 -13.79 -19.75 -21.77
N LEU A 435 -12.53 -19.33 -21.67
CA LEU A 435 -11.89 -18.41 -22.61
C LEU A 435 -10.61 -19.07 -23.09
N TYR A 436 -10.41 -19.15 -24.40
CA TYR A 436 -9.23 -19.82 -24.97
C TYR A 436 -8.70 -19.16 -26.22
N ALA A 437 -7.37 -19.15 -26.33
CA ALA A 437 -6.64 -18.62 -27.47
C ALA A 437 -6.70 -19.58 -28.67
N GLY A 438 -6.80 -19.01 -29.87
CA GLY A 438 -6.69 -19.75 -31.13
C GLY A 438 -7.99 -20.32 -31.68
N MET A 439 -9.12 -20.14 -30.98
CA MET A 439 -10.47 -20.54 -31.43
C MET A 439 -10.56 -21.99 -31.96
N GLY A 440 -9.78 -22.90 -31.40
CA GLY A 440 -9.72 -24.31 -31.84
C GLY A 440 -8.98 -24.58 -33.16
N LEU A 441 -8.45 -23.56 -33.83
CA LEU A 441 -7.72 -23.69 -35.10
C LEU A 441 -6.38 -24.43 -34.94
N ALA A 442 -5.96 -25.07 -36.04
CA ALA A 442 -4.63 -25.67 -36.17
C ALA A 442 -3.56 -24.62 -36.49
N ASN A 443 -2.31 -25.01 -36.28
CA ASN A 443 -1.11 -24.24 -36.58
C ASN A 443 -0.37 -24.86 -37.78
N CYS A 444 0.09 -24.00 -38.69
CA CYS A 444 1.08 -24.34 -39.70
C CYS A 444 2.44 -23.81 -39.25
N GLY A 445 3.29 -24.71 -38.73
CA GLY A 445 4.47 -24.29 -37.99
C GLY A 445 4.04 -23.53 -36.74
N ASP A 446 4.46 -22.27 -36.59
CA ASP A 446 4.03 -21.40 -35.49
C ASP A 446 2.82 -20.52 -35.81
N VAL A 447 2.42 -20.40 -37.08
CA VAL A 447 1.29 -19.55 -37.48
C VAL A 447 -0.03 -20.26 -37.18
N THR A 448 -0.86 -19.66 -36.33
CA THR A 448 -2.28 -20.00 -36.22
C THR A 448 -3.01 -19.39 -37.40
N ASP A 449 -3.59 -20.22 -38.26
CA ASP A 449 -4.03 -19.78 -39.58
C ASP A 449 -5.45 -20.22 -39.96
N VAL A 450 -6.05 -19.41 -40.83
CA VAL A 450 -7.31 -19.66 -41.53
C VAL A 450 -6.97 -19.53 -43.01
N PHE A 451 -6.60 -20.64 -43.65
CA PHE A 451 -6.13 -20.63 -45.04
C PHE A 451 -7.17 -19.99 -45.97
N GLY A 452 -6.76 -18.93 -46.64
CA GLY A 452 -7.50 -18.34 -47.75
C GLY A 452 -7.42 -19.20 -49.02
N VAL A 453 -8.20 -18.81 -50.02
CA VAL A 453 -8.15 -19.45 -51.35
C VAL A 453 -6.73 -19.29 -51.94
N GLY A 454 -6.13 -20.40 -52.38
CA GLY A 454 -4.74 -20.43 -52.88
C GLY A 454 -3.66 -20.59 -51.79
N GLN A 455 -4.04 -20.87 -50.53
CA GLN A 455 -3.13 -21.02 -49.39
C GLN A 455 -3.27 -22.41 -48.76
N HIS A 456 -2.17 -22.99 -48.28
CA HIS A 456 -2.16 -24.28 -47.58
C HIS A 456 -0.90 -24.44 -46.70
N CYS A 457 -0.86 -25.52 -45.92
CA CYS A 457 0.33 -25.90 -45.17
C CYS A 457 1.08 -27.04 -45.88
N GLU A 458 2.38 -26.88 -46.08
CA GLU A 458 3.24 -27.88 -46.71
C GLU A 458 4.39 -28.22 -45.76
N ALA A 459 4.39 -29.45 -45.23
CA ALA A 459 5.35 -29.93 -44.23
C ALA A 459 5.56 -28.96 -43.04
N GLY A 460 4.47 -28.37 -42.53
CA GLY A 460 4.49 -27.43 -41.41
C GLY A 460 4.97 -26.01 -41.78
N LYS A 461 4.97 -25.66 -43.06
CA LYS A 461 5.29 -24.31 -43.56
C LYS A 461 4.16 -23.76 -44.42
N TYR A 462 3.90 -22.47 -44.29
CA TYR A 462 2.93 -21.78 -45.12
C TYR A 462 3.37 -21.81 -46.60
N SER A 463 2.47 -22.23 -47.51
CA SER A 463 2.74 -22.43 -48.93
C SER A 463 1.52 -22.02 -49.77
N THR A 464 1.72 -21.63 -51.02
CA THR A 464 0.67 -21.10 -51.92
C THR A 464 0.53 -21.92 -53.19
N TYR A 465 -0.69 -22.07 -53.69
CA TYR A 465 -1.03 -22.76 -54.94
C TYR A 465 -1.93 -21.86 -55.82
N ASP A 466 -1.95 -22.08 -57.14
CA ASP A 466 -2.90 -21.38 -58.02
C ASP A 466 -4.31 -21.96 -57.81
N PRO A 467 -5.33 -21.18 -57.40
CA PRO A 467 -6.70 -21.66 -57.22
C PRO A 467 -7.29 -22.33 -58.46
N ASN A 468 -6.81 -21.98 -59.67
CA ASN A 468 -7.28 -22.55 -60.94
C ASN A 468 -6.77 -23.98 -61.17
N ASP A 469 -5.62 -24.35 -60.59
CA ASP A 469 -5.06 -25.71 -60.66
C ASP A 469 -5.75 -26.69 -59.68
N GLY A 470 -6.61 -26.16 -58.81
CA GLY A 470 -7.33 -26.92 -57.77
C GLY A 470 -6.53 -27.07 -56.48
N PHE A 471 -7.21 -27.48 -55.41
CA PHE A 471 -6.56 -27.70 -54.11
C PHE A 471 -5.57 -28.88 -54.19
N PRO A 472 -4.34 -28.78 -53.64
CA PRO A 472 -3.34 -29.84 -53.69
C PRO A 472 -3.89 -31.19 -53.23
N SER A 473 -3.63 -32.25 -54.00
CA SER A 473 -4.18 -33.59 -53.71
C SER A 473 -3.63 -34.24 -52.44
N SER A 474 -2.46 -33.78 -51.95
CA SER A 474 -1.91 -34.11 -50.64
C SER A 474 -2.64 -33.43 -49.47
N GLY A 475 -3.45 -32.40 -49.76
CA GLY A 475 -3.98 -31.47 -48.78
C GLY A 475 -2.90 -30.71 -48.02
N SER A 476 -3.30 -30.11 -46.90
CA SER A 476 -2.37 -29.50 -45.94
C SER A 476 -1.67 -30.57 -45.10
N THR A 477 -0.36 -30.43 -44.90
CA THR A 477 0.51 -31.38 -44.20
C THR A 477 1.46 -30.72 -43.20
N GLY A 478 1.80 -31.41 -42.12
CA GLY A 478 2.53 -30.86 -40.97
C GLY A 478 1.70 -29.87 -40.15
N LEU A 479 0.37 -29.97 -40.20
CA LEU A 479 -0.53 -29.22 -39.33
C LEU A 479 -0.47 -29.77 -37.91
N THR A 480 -0.56 -28.89 -36.92
CA THR A 480 -0.53 -29.26 -35.50
C THR A 480 -1.60 -28.51 -34.71
N TYR A 481 -2.27 -29.17 -33.77
CA TYR A 481 -2.96 -28.45 -32.69
C TYR A 481 -1.96 -28.21 -31.57
N LYS A 482 -1.80 -26.95 -31.16
CA LYS A 482 -0.94 -26.55 -30.03
C LYS A 482 -1.79 -26.24 -28.80
N MET A 483 -1.30 -26.61 -27.61
CA MET A 483 -1.93 -26.28 -26.33
C MET A 483 -1.71 -24.81 -26.02
N LYS A 484 -2.65 -23.97 -26.48
CA LYS A 484 -2.64 -22.52 -26.28
C LYS A 484 -3.13 -22.14 -24.89
N ASP A 485 -3.05 -20.84 -24.58
CA ASP A 485 -3.56 -20.30 -23.32
C ASP A 485 -5.08 -20.52 -23.25
N PHE A 486 -5.53 -20.88 -22.06
CA PHE A 486 -6.86 -21.38 -21.81
C PHE A 486 -7.18 -21.11 -20.34
N LEU A 487 -8.35 -20.56 -20.07
CA LEU A 487 -8.80 -20.31 -18.71
C LEU A 487 -10.28 -20.65 -18.55
N VAL A 488 -10.66 -21.03 -17.33
CA VAL A 488 -12.06 -21.08 -16.91
C VAL A 488 -12.33 -19.85 -16.05
N TYR A 489 -13.31 -19.06 -16.45
CA TYR A 489 -13.80 -17.92 -15.70
C TYR A 489 -14.94 -18.37 -14.78
N VAL A 490 -14.82 -18.08 -13.48
CA VAL A 490 -15.78 -18.51 -12.45
C VAL A 490 -16.34 -17.27 -11.72
N PRO A 491 -17.48 -16.73 -12.19
CA PRO A 491 -18.24 -15.69 -11.51
C PRO A 491 -18.69 -16.06 -10.09
N VAL A 492 -19.08 -15.06 -9.30
CA VAL A 492 -19.72 -15.31 -8.00
C VAL A 492 -21.07 -16.01 -8.21
N GLY A 493 -21.26 -17.13 -7.52
CA GLY A 493 -22.48 -17.95 -7.59
C GLY A 493 -22.42 -19.14 -8.56
N SER A 494 -21.29 -19.38 -9.23
CA SER A 494 -21.14 -20.52 -10.14
C SER A 494 -21.18 -21.87 -9.42
N ASP A 495 -21.68 -22.90 -10.10
CA ASP A 495 -21.78 -24.27 -9.55
C ASP A 495 -20.46 -25.04 -9.69
N LEU A 496 -19.46 -24.62 -8.91
CA LEU A 496 -18.11 -25.21 -8.94
C LEU A 496 -18.13 -26.71 -8.61
N GLN A 497 -19.06 -27.16 -7.77
CA GLN A 497 -19.20 -28.57 -7.39
C GLN A 497 -19.55 -29.43 -8.60
N LYS A 498 -20.52 -29.01 -9.43
CA LYS A 498 -20.81 -29.71 -10.71
C LYS A 498 -19.61 -29.73 -11.65
N LEU A 499 -18.80 -28.67 -11.71
CA LEU A 499 -17.58 -28.67 -12.53
C LEU A 499 -16.59 -29.73 -12.04
N GLU A 500 -16.31 -29.79 -10.74
CA GLU A 500 -15.43 -30.80 -10.16
C GLU A 500 -15.92 -32.23 -10.38
N ASP A 501 -17.22 -32.47 -10.17
CA ASP A 501 -17.83 -33.80 -10.28
C ASP A 501 -18.03 -34.25 -11.74
N SER A 502 -17.98 -33.34 -12.71
CA SER A 502 -18.11 -33.65 -14.14
C SER A 502 -16.88 -34.34 -14.76
N GLY A 503 -15.77 -34.45 -14.04
CA GLY A 503 -14.51 -34.97 -14.56
C GLY A 503 -13.72 -33.98 -15.42
N TYR A 504 -14.09 -32.70 -15.43
CA TYR A 504 -13.42 -31.64 -16.20
C TYR A 504 -11.94 -31.47 -15.81
N PHE A 505 -11.60 -31.67 -14.53
CA PHE A 505 -10.22 -31.60 -14.02
C PHE A 505 -9.56 -32.98 -13.96
N ASP A 506 -8.23 -33.02 -14.11
CA ASP A 506 -7.46 -34.24 -13.87
C ASP A 506 -7.67 -34.72 -12.42
N SER A 507 -7.98 -36.00 -12.24
CA SER A 507 -8.35 -36.56 -10.94
C SER A 507 -7.22 -36.46 -9.90
N GLY A 508 -5.96 -36.51 -10.32
CA GLY A 508 -4.80 -36.30 -9.46
C GLY A 508 -4.62 -34.84 -9.07
N ALA A 509 -4.80 -33.92 -10.02
CA ALA A 509 -4.79 -32.48 -9.76
C ALA A 509 -5.94 -32.07 -8.82
N LEU A 510 -7.15 -32.61 -9.02
CA LEU A 510 -8.30 -32.38 -8.16
C LEU A 510 -8.09 -32.94 -6.75
N ALA A 511 -7.56 -34.16 -6.62
CA ALA A 511 -7.21 -34.76 -5.33
C ALA A 511 -6.06 -34.02 -4.60
N ALA A 512 -5.20 -33.30 -5.34
CA ALA A 512 -4.19 -32.41 -4.76
C ALA A 512 -4.81 -31.09 -4.30
N ALA A 513 -5.67 -30.47 -5.12
CA ALA A 513 -6.38 -29.23 -4.79
C ALA A 513 -7.28 -29.38 -3.55
N LYS A 514 -7.98 -30.51 -3.41
CA LYS A 514 -8.82 -30.83 -2.22
C LYS A 514 -8.04 -31.00 -0.91
N LYS A 515 -6.70 -31.00 -0.93
CA LYS A 515 -5.83 -30.97 0.25
C LYS A 515 -5.31 -29.57 0.60
N GLN A 516 -5.61 -28.59 -0.23
CA GLN A 516 -5.20 -27.19 -0.06
C GLN A 516 -6.37 -26.36 0.49
N LYS A 517 -6.16 -25.07 0.72
CA LYS A 517 -7.26 -24.16 1.08
C LYS A 517 -8.24 -24.06 -0.11
N THR A 518 -9.52 -24.21 0.19
CA THR A 518 -10.62 -24.05 -0.78
C THR A 518 -10.68 -22.61 -1.28
N VAL A 519 -11.17 -22.43 -2.52
CA VAL A 519 -11.32 -21.10 -3.12
C VAL A 519 -12.31 -20.21 -2.37
N ASP A 520 -12.06 -18.89 -2.38
CA ASP A 520 -12.98 -17.86 -1.92
C ASP A 520 -14.05 -17.57 -2.98
N THR A 521 -15.18 -18.29 -2.90
CA THR A 521 -16.34 -18.13 -3.80
C THR A 521 -17.13 -16.83 -3.57
N SER A 522 -16.69 -15.95 -2.67
CA SER A 522 -17.27 -14.61 -2.51
C SER A 522 -16.71 -13.60 -3.53
N ARG A 523 -15.69 -13.98 -4.31
CA ARG A 523 -15.04 -13.21 -5.37
C ARG A 523 -15.04 -14.00 -6.68
N PRO A 524 -15.12 -13.36 -7.85
CA PRO A 524 -14.92 -14.05 -9.11
C PRO A 524 -13.43 -14.38 -9.27
N PHE A 525 -13.14 -15.49 -9.95
CA PHE A 525 -11.76 -15.94 -10.16
C PHE A 525 -11.57 -16.67 -11.49
N ILE A 526 -10.32 -16.72 -11.95
CA ILE A 526 -9.90 -17.47 -13.14
C ILE A 526 -9.02 -18.65 -12.76
N ILE A 527 -9.21 -19.77 -13.48
CA ILE A 527 -8.35 -20.95 -13.43
C ILE A 527 -7.55 -21.01 -14.75
N MET A 528 -6.28 -20.61 -14.73
CA MET A 528 -5.39 -20.66 -15.90
C MET A 528 -4.87 -22.09 -16.13
N ARG A 529 -4.86 -22.58 -17.39
CA ARG A 529 -4.26 -23.86 -17.74
C ARG A 529 -2.74 -23.79 -17.67
N ASP A 530 -2.13 -24.65 -16.87
CA ASP A 530 -0.68 -24.77 -16.74
C ASP A 530 -0.13 -25.85 -17.68
N LYS A 531 0.40 -25.41 -18.82
CA LYS A 531 0.98 -26.26 -19.87
C LYS A 531 2.11 -27.16 -19.35
N SER A 532 2.83 -26.74 -18.29
CA SER A 532 3.95 -27.51 -17.74
C SER A 532 3.52 -28.82 -17.06
N GLN A 533 2.23 -28.96 -16.73
CA GLN A 533 1.68 -30.16 -16.07
C GLN A 533 1.22 -31.26 -17.06
N TYR A 534 1.48 -31.07 -18.36
CA TYR A 534 1.10 -31.99 -19.43
C TYR A 534 2.30 -32.62 -20.11
N ARG A 535 2.22 -33.93 -20.41
CA ARG A 535 3.27 -34.67 -21.14
C ARG A 535 3.29 -34.41 -22.64
N LYS A 536 2.18 -33.89 -23.19
CA LYS A 536 2.01 -33.53 -24.59
C LYS A 536 1.24 -32.21 -24.63
N THR A 537 1.82 -31.22 -25.30
CA THR A 537 1.24 -29.90 -25.55
C THR A 537 1.00 -29.66 -27.04
N GLU A 538 1.17 -30.68 -27.87
CA GLU A 538 1.02 -30.64 -29.31
C GLU A 538 0.54 -32.01 -29.82
N VAL A 539 -0.31 -32.01 -30.85
CA VAL A 539 -0.73 -33.20 -31.61
C VAL A 539 -0.84 -32.86 -33.10
N SER A 540 -0.68 -33.83 -34.00
CA SER A 540 -0.92 -33.62 -35.43
C SER A 540 -2.40 -33.30 -35.69
N ALA A 541 -2.65 -32.40 -36.64
CA ALA A 541 -3.94 -32.02 -37.18
C ALA A 541 -4.04 -32.31 -38.69
N ASP A 542 -3.14 -33.17 -39.21
CA ASP A 542 -3.09 -33.51 -40.64
C ASP A 542 -4.39 -34.18 -41.11
N GLY A 543 -4.85 -33.78 -42.30
CA GLY A 543 -6.10 -34.26 -42.90
C GLY A 543 -7.40 -33.76 -42.24
N ILE A 544 -7.31 -32.89 -41.21
CA ILE A 544 -8.42 -32.16 -40.55
C ILE A 544 -9.71 -33.01 -40.37
N LYS A 545 -9.53 -34.19 -39.78
CA LYS A 545 -10.59 -35.09 -39.29
C LYS A 545 -10.37 -35.52 -37.83
N VAL A 546 -9.47 -34.84 -37.13
CA VAL A 546 -9.12 -35.12 -35.74
C VAL A 546 -9.64 -33.95 -34.90
N PRO A 547 -10.47 -34.18 -33.87
CA PRO A 547 -10.89 -33.12 -32.96
C PRO A 547 -9.69 -32.46 -32.28
N ASN A 548 -9.69 -31.13 -32.14
CA ASN A 548 -8.69 -30.44 -31.33
C ASN A 548 -8.87 -30.83 -29.85
N PRO A 549 -7.92 -31.53 -29.21
CA PRO A 549 -8.10 -32.03 -27.84
C PRO A 549 -7.81 -30.94 -26.79
N PHE A 550 -7.45 -29.72 -27.19
CA PHE A 550 -7.05 -28.64 -26.28
C PHE A 550 -8.14 -27.58 -26.08
N VAL A 551 -9.33 -27.73 -26.66
CA VAL A 551 -10.50 -26.86 -26.50
C VAL A 551 -11.79 -27.71 -26.46
N PRO A 552 -12.90 -27.22 -25.85
CA PRO A 552 -14.21 -27.84 -26.01
C PRO A 552 -14.61 -27.91 -27.49
N GLY A 553 -15.22 -28.99 -27.94
CA GLY A 553 -15.67 -29.11 -29.32
C GLY A 553 -16.53 -30.34 -29.59
N ASN A 554 -17.24 -30.33 -30.71
CA ASN A 554 -18.09 -31.40 -31.23
C ASN A 554 -17.74 -31.61 -32.72
N PHE A 555 -16.53 -32.11 -33.00
CA PHE A 555 -16.06 -32.26 -34.38
C PHE A 555 -16.58 -33.54 -35.05
N ASP A 556 -16.75 -34.61 -34.27
CA ASP A 556 -17.10 -35.95 -34.78
C ASP A 556 -18.62 -36.23 -34.76
N GLY A 557 -19.43 -35.30 -34.23
CA GLY A 557 -20.90 -35.43 -34.14
C GLY A 557 -21.43 -36.44 -33.12
N ASP A 558 -20.55 -37.24 -32.51
CA ASP A 558 -20.90 -38.49 -31.80
C ASP A 558 -21.33 -38.36 -30.33
N GLY A 559 -21.39 -37.14 -29.80
CA GLY A 559 -21.67 -36.87 -28.38
C GLY A 559 -20.43 -36.53 -27.55
N THR A 560 -19.25 -37.03 -27.92
CA THR A 560 -18.09 -37.06 -27.03
C THR A 560 -17.38 -35.71 -26.89
N ASN A 561 -16.57 -35.57 -25.83
CA ASN A 561 -15.71 -34.42 -25.55
C ASN A 561 -14.25 -34.90 -25.49
N HIS A 562 -13.42 -34.41 -26.41
CA HIS A 562 -12.00 -34.78 -26.48
C HIS A 562 -11.07 -33.83 -25.72
N LEU A 563 -11.63 -32.82 -25.03
CA LEU A 563 -10.87 -31.89 -24.20
C LEU A 563 -10.02 -32.64 -23.17
N VAL A 564 -8.70 -32.46 -23.23
CA VAL A 564 -7.79 -32.96 -22.18
C VAL A 564 -8.16 -32.33 -20.84
N THR A 565 -8.28 -33.18 -19.82
CA THR A 565 -8.67 -32.76 -18.46
C THR A 565 -7.81 -31.61 -17.94
N MET A 566 -8.46 -30.59 -17.40
CA MET A 566 -7.86 -29.33 -16.98
C MET A 566 -6.88 -29.51 -15.81
N LYS A 567 -5.77 -28.75 -15.86
CA LYS A 567 -4.74 -28.64 -14.83
C LYS A 567 -4.27 -27.19 -14.71
N PRO A 568 -4.09 -26.67 -13.49
CA PRO A 568 -4.44 -27.26 -12.20
C PRO A 568 -5.97 -27.31 -11.97
N ALA A 569 -6.38 -27.98 -10.89
CA ALA A 569 -7.73 -27.91 -10.34
C ALA A 569 -7.86 -26.73 -9.32
N PRO A 570 -9.07 -26.24 -9.03
CA PRO A 570 -9.27 -25.03 -8.23
C PRO A 570 -8.90 -25.17 -6.75
N SER A 571 -8.04 -24.28 -6.28
CA SER A 571 -7.68 -24.04 -4.88
C SER A 571 -7.16 -22.61 -4.73
N ASP A 572 -7.04 -22.13 -3.49
CA ASP A 572 -6.52 -20.79 -3.18
C ASP A 572 -5.10 -20.52 -3.72
N ALA A 573 -4.32 -21.57 -3.97
CA ALA A 573 -2.98 -21.48 -4.56
C ALA A 573 -3.01 -21.47 -6.11
N THR A 574 -4.00 -22.10 -6.73
CA THR A 574 -4.02 -22.34 -8.18
C THR A 574 -4.81 -21.29 -8.95
N VAL A 575 -5.83 -20.68 -8.34
CA VAL A 575 -6.66 -19.64 -9.00
C VAL A 575 -6.07 -18.23 -8.89
N TYR A 576 -6.61 -17.30 -9.67
CA TYR A 576 -6.38 -15.85 -9.53
C TYR A 576 -7.72 -15.14 -9.34
N TYR A 577 -7.87 -14.38 -8.26
CA TYR A 577 -9.08 -13.63 -7.92
C TYR A 577 -9.07 -12.24 -8.50
N LEU A 578 -10.19 -11.76 -9.00
CA LEU A 578 -10.33 -10.36 -9.43
C LEU A 578 -10.01 -9.40 -8.27
N ASP A 579 -9.19 -8.40 -8.55
CA ASP A 579 -8.88 -7.30 -7.63
C ASP A 579 -10.03 -6.27 -7.67
N ASP A 580 -11.18 -6.62 -7.05
CA ASP A 580 -12.40 -5.79 -6.94
C ASP A 580 -12.21 -4.51 -6.09
N ALA A 581 -11.01 -3.95 -6.05
CA ALA A 581 -10.80 -2.61 -5.53
C ALA A 581 -11.41 -1.63 -6.54
N ALA A 582 -12.40 -0.86 -6.09
CA ALA A 582 -12.80 0.39 -6.71
C ALA A 582 -11.60 1.34 -6.67
N GLY A 583 -10.68 1.15 -7.62
CA GLY A 583 -9.32 1.65 -7.54
C GLY A 583 -9.29 3.17 -7.60
N ILE A 584 -8.42 3.79 -6.80
CA ILE A 584 -8.15 5.21 -6.91
C ILE A 584 -7.02 5.40 -7.92
N ASP A 585 -7.28 6.21 -8.95
CA ASP A 585 -6.23 6.71 -9.84
C ASP A 585 -5.50 7.89 -9.17
N TRP A 586 -4.52 7.57 -8.33
CA TRP A 586 -3.71 8.53 -7.59
C TRP A 586 -3.01 9.57 -8.48
N SER A 587 -2.82 9.28 -9.77
CA SER A 587 -2.18 10.19 -10.72
C SER A 587 -3.10 11.33 -11.15
N LYS A 588 -4.42 11.11 -11.17
CA LYS A 588 -5.45 12.10 -11.49
C LYS A 588 -5.90 12.94 -10.29
N LEU A 589 -5.42 12.64 -9.08
CA LEU A 589 -5.82 13.36 -7.88
C LEU A 589 -4.97 14.62 -7.64
N ALA A 590 -5.64 15.73 -7.34
CA ALA A 590 -5.01 16.97 -6.89
C ALA A 590 -4.37 16.80 -5.51
N ASP A 591 -3.29 17.53 -5.24
CA ASP A 591 -2.65 17.51 -3.93
C ASP A 591 -3.53 18.15 -2.85
N ALA A 592 -3.45 17.57 -1.65
CA ALA A 592 -4.04 18.09 -0.42
C ALA A 592 -2.93 18.65 0.49
N GLU A 593 -3.28 19.63 1.31
CA GLU A 593 -2.35 20.16 2.31
C GLU A 593 -2.03 19.08 3.36
N PRO A 594 -0.74 18.84 3.67
CA PRO A 594 -0.36 17.93 4.74
C PRO A 594 -0.87 18.47 6.10
N PRO A 595 -0.89 17.65 7.15
CA PRO A 595 -1.35 18.08 8.46
C PRO A 595 -0.56 19.29 8.98
N ALA A 596 -1.21 20.21 9.70
CA ALA A 596 -0.56 21.43 10.18
C ALA A 596 0.57 21.17 11.21
N GLN A 597 0.65 19.95 11.74
CA GLN A 597 1.72 19.46 12.63
C GLN A 597 2.77 18.62 11.89
N TYR A 598 2.70 18.53 10.56
CA TYR A 598 3.58 17.73 9.70
C TYR A 598 4.87 18.47 9.33
N GLU A 599 5.52 19.09 10.33
CA GLU A 599 6.99 19.09 10.30
C GLU A 599 7.42 17.65 10.61
N ALA A 600 7.87 16.93 9.59
CA ALA A 600 8.20 15.52 9.71
C ALA A 600 9.26 15.30 10.80
N VAL A 601 8.90 14.51 11.81
CA VAL A 601 9.76 14.19 12.95
C VAL A 601 10.79 13.15 12.50
N ASP A 602 12.01 13.59 12.18
CA ASP A 602 13.18 12.73 12.23
C ASP A 602 13.32 12.21 13.69
N GLY A 603 13.28 10.89 13.86
CA GLY A 603 13.07 10.25 15.17
C GLY A 603 14.20 10.51 16.17
N GLY A 604 13.89 11.12 17.32
CA GLY A 604 14.90 11.42 18.33
C GLY A 604 14.40 12.26 19.51
N SER A 605 13.36 11.81 20.22
CA SER A 605 12.87 12.54 21.39
C SER A 605 13.83 12.46 22.59
N ASN A 606 14.15 13.61 23.18
CA ASN A 606 13.74 13.79 24.57
C ASN A 606 13.45 15.27 24.86
N GLY A 607 12.27 15.54 25.39
CA GLY A 607 11.81 16.90 25.63
C GLY A 607 12.42 17.49 26.89
N SER A 608 12.84 18.76 26.79
CA SER A 608 12.68 19.71 27.88
C SER A 608 12.23 21.03 27.27
N SER A 609 11.30 21.70 27.93
CA SER A 609 10.97 23.09 27.64
C SER A 609 12.20 23.96 27.92
N ASP A 610 12.81 24.52 26.89
CA ASP A 610 13.73 25.64 27.08
C ASP A 610 13.76 26.55 25.85
N SER A 611 13.56 27.84 26.08
CA SER A 611 13.59 28.86 25.04
C SER A 611 15.04 29.18 24.67
N GLY A 612 15.46 28.78 23.47
CA GLY A 612 16.66 29.35 22.82
C GLY A 612 17.96 28.55 22.96
N SER A 613 18.05 27.38 22.31
CA SER A 613 19.33 26.92 21.77
C SER A 613 19.16 25.95 20.60
N SER A 614 19.76 26.27 19.45
CA SER A 614 19.83 25.34 18.32
C SER A 614 20.68 24.11 18.66
N SER A 615 20.32 22.95 18.12
CA SER A 615 21.02 21.69 18.37
C SER A 615 22.48 21.75 17.89
N ALA A 616 23.36 20.91 18.45
CA ALA A 616 24.78 20.88 18.04
C ALA A 616 24.96 20.57 16.54
N ALA A 617 24.07 19.74 15.98
CA ALA A 617 24.02 19.44 14.55
C ALA A 617 23.59 20.66 13.72
N ALA A 618 22.52 21.35 14.10
CA ALA A 618 22.09 22.58 13.41
C ALA A 618 23.16 23.68 13.48
N LYS A 619 23.85 23.83 14.63
CA LYS A 619 25.00 24.73 14.78
C LYS A 619 26.18 24.36 13.85
N ALA A 620 26.41 23.07 13.60
CA ALA A 620 27.43 22.62 12.65
C ALA A 620 27.04 22.95 11.19
N MET A 621 25.79 22.69 10.80
CA MET A 621 25.29 23.02 9.46
C MET A 621 25.26 24.54 9.22
N PHE A 622 24.72 25.32 10.16
CA PHE A 622 24.76 26.79 10.05
C PHE A 622 26.18 27.33 10.04
N LYS A 623 27.17 26.68 10.67
CA LYS A 623 28.58 27.07 10.58
C LYS A 623 29.16 26.86 9.17
N GLU A 624 28.73 25.86 8.42
CA GLU A 624 29.16 25.61 7.04
C GLU A 624 28.58 26.65 6.07
N VAL A 625 27.28 26.95 6.25
CA VAL A 625 26.51 27.92 5.48
C VAL A 625 26.80 29.39 5.90
N ALA A 626 27.35 29.63 7.08
CA ALA A 626 27.70 30.97 7.56
C ALA A 626 28.71 31.67 6.63
N GLY A 627 28.45 32.93 6.31
CA GLY A 627 29.28 33.69 5.39
C GLY A 627 28.66 35.02 5.00
N ASN A 628 29.40 35.79 4.22
CA ASN A 628 28.88 36.97 3.55
C ASN A 628 28.48 36.59 2.13
N TYR A 629 27.34 37.08 1.70
CA TYR A 629 26.78 36.87 0.37
C TYR A 629 26.38 38.22 -0.22
N SER A 630 26.31 38.30 -1.55
CA SER A 630 25.81 39.48 -2.26
C SER A 630 24.87 39.07 -3.38
N TRP A 631 23.80 39.84 -3.55
CA TRP A 631 22.86 39.75 -4.66
C TRP A 631 22.84 41.10 -5.41
N PRO A 632 23.37 41.16 -6.65
CA PRO A 632 23.18 42.30 -7.54
C PRO A 632 21.74 42.26 -8.06
N SER A 633 20.84 43.00 -7.41
CA SER A 633 19.41 42.99 -7.73
C SER A 633 19.08 43.81 -8.98
N ALA A 634 19.89 44.83 -9.29
CA ALA A 634 19.87 45.57 -10.55
C ALA A 634 21.21 46.31 -10.75
N ALA A 635 21.38 47.02 -11.87
CA ALA A 635 22.53 47.90 -12.07
C ALA A 635 22.63 49.02 -11.01
N ILE A 636 21.49 49.43 -10.43
CA ILE A 636 21.38 50.53 -9.44
C ILE A 636 21.13 50.07 -8.00
N SER A 637 21.10 48.76 -7.73
CA SER A 637 20.81 48.22 -6.38
C SER A 637 21.55 46.91 -6.07
N ARG A 638 21.97 46.76 -4.80
CA ARG A 638 22.66 45.58 -4.29
C ARG A 638 22.12 45.19 -2.92
N THR A 639 22.02 43.89 -2.64
CA THR A 639 21.79 43.39 -1.28
C THR A 639 23.00 42.60 -0.80
N ASP A 640 23.61 43.03 0.31
CA ASP A 640 24.69 42.29 0.98
C ASP A 640 24.15 41.60 2.24
N LEU A 641 24.29 40.28 2.33
CA LEU A 641 23.73 39.42 3.37
C LEU A 641 24.85 38.73 4.17
N THR A 642 24.95 39.03 5.47
CA THR A 642 25.79 38.28 6.42
C THR A 642 24.92 37.27 7.16
N LEU A 643 25.18 35.97 6.95
CA LEU A 643 24.58 34.87 7.70
C LEU A 643 25.58 34.33 8.72
N ARG A 644 25.17 34.24 9.99
CA ARG A 644 25.99 33.78 11.12
C ARG A 644 25.76 32.30 11.41
N SER A 645 26.73 31.70 12.10
CA SER A 645 26.72 30.27 12.47
C SER A 645 25.67 29.87 13.51
N ASP A 646 24.92 30.82 14.06
CA ASP A 646 23.75 30.57 14.92
C ASP A 646 22.42 30.63 14.16
N GLY A 647 22.46 30.84 12.83
CA GLY A 647 21.28 30.99 11.98
C GLY A 647 20.72 32.42 11.91
N THR A 648 21.27 33.41 12.65
CA THR A 648 20.88 34.82 12.46
C THR A 648 21.50 35.42 11.22
N PHE A 649 20.79 36.34 10.58
CA PHE A 649 21.30 37.10 9.46
C PHE A 649 21.06 38.60 9.58
N HIS A 650 21.87 39.36 8.84
CA HIS A 650 21.70 40.78 8.57
C HIS A 650 21.87 41.01 7.08
N ALA A 651 20.89 41.62 6.42
CA ALA A 651 20.94 42.05 5.03
C ALA A 651 20.94 43.58 4.95
N ALA A 652 21.82 44.17 4.14
CA ALA A 652 21.80 45.58 3.79
C ALA A 652 21.41 45.71 2.32
N TYR A 653 20.25 46.33 2.06
CA TYR A 653 19.79 46.67 0.71
C TYR A 653 20.16 48.13 0.41
N THR A 654 21.09 48.34 -0.51
CA THR A 654 21.54 49.66 -0.97
C THR A 654 21.00 49.93 -2.37
N VAL A 655 20.43 51.11 -2.57
CA VAL A 655 19.90 51.58 -3.86
C VAL A 655 20.33 53.03 -4.10
N ALA A 656 20.64 53.38 -5.34
CA ALA A 656 20.96 54.76 -5.72
C ALA A 656 19.78 55.71 -5.43
N ASP A 657 20.08 56.92 -4.96
CA ASP A 657 19.06 57.94 -4.67
C ASP A 657 18.48 58.57 -5.95
N ASP A 658 19.24 58.53 -7.06
CA ASP A 658 18.82 58.92 -8.40
C ASP A 658 18.68 57.67 -9.29
N GLU A 659 17.45 57.44 -9.76
CA GLU A 659 17.08 56.31 -10.62
C GLU A 659 17.71 56.40 -12.03
N ASN A 660 18.32 57.54 -12.41
CA ASN A 660 18.99 57.74 -13.70
C ASN A 660 20.48 57.33 -13.70
N VAL A 661 21.04 56.88 -12.58
CA VAL A 661 22.44 56.43 -12.50
C VAL A 661 22.63 55.12 -13.27
N ALA A 662 23.68 55.00 -14.08
CA ALA A 662 23.93 53.78 -14.86
C ALA A 662 24.34 52.57 -13.99
N HIS A 663 25.18 52.79 -12.96
CA HIS A 663 25.70 51.75 -12.07
C HIS A 663 25.88 52.26 -10.63
N LEU A 664 25.52 51.44 -9.64
CA LEU A 664 25.76 51.70 -8.22
C LEU A 664 27.25 51.50 -7.87
N ASN A 665 27.98 52.60 -7.72
CA ASN A 665 29.40 52.64 -7.34
C ASN A 665 29.58 53.18 -5.91
N PRO A 666 30.76 53.03 -5.27
CA PRO A 666 31.00 53.50 -3.90
C PRO A 666 30.73 55.00 -3.66
N ASP A 667 30.91 55.83 -4.69
CA ASP A 667 30.69 57.29 -4.63
C ASP A 667 29.26 57.71 -5.03
N THR A 668 28.38 56.76 -5.40
CA THR A 668 26.99 57.05 -5.79
C THR A 668 26.15 57.40 -4.55
N PRO A 669 25.50 58.58 -4.49
CA PRO A 669 24.52 58.90 -3.46
C PRO A 669 23.46 57.81 -3.40
N SER A 670 23.31 57.19 -2.23
CA SER A 670 22.50 55.98 -2.07
C SER A 670 21.92 55.82 -0.68
N THR A 671 20.68 55.33 -0.65
CA THR A 671 19.95 54.96 0.56
C THR A 671 20.19 53.49 0.85
N THR A 672 20.58 53.18 2.09
CA THR A 672 20.73 51.79 2.57
C THR A 672 19.65 51.49 3.61
N VAL A 673 19.01 50.33 3.45
CA VAL A 673 18.01 49.79 4.38
C VAL A 673 18.50 48.47 4.96
N SER A 674 18.49 48.35 6.28
CA SER A 674 18.94 47.14 6.99
C SER A 674 17.76 46.25 7.39
N VAL A 675 17.89 44.95 7.12
CA VAL A 675 16.93 43.90 7.49
C VAL A 675 17.64 42.84 8.34
N THR A 676 17.03 42.40 9.42
CA THR A 676 17.54 41.33 10.28
C THR A 676 16.52 40.21 10.40
N GLY A 677 16.99 39.00 10.68
CA GLY A 677 16.14 37.84 10.91
C GLY A 677 16.92 36.62 11.33
N ARG A 678 16.24 35.48 11.39
CA ARG A 678 16.77 34.17 11.76
C ARG A 678 16.23 33.11 10.80
N PHE A 679 17.07 32.14 10.47
CA PHE A 679 16.61 30.85 9.98
C PHE A 679 16.34 29.95 11.18
N SER A 680 15.09 29.54 11.38
CA SER A 680 14.67 28.70 12.52
C SER A 680 15.21 27.27 12.41
N SER A 681 15.35 26.77 11.18
CA SER A 681 15.88 25.43 10.90
C SER A 681 16.78 25.39 9.68
N ILE A 682 17.63 24.37 9.64
CA ILE A 682 18.49 23.99 8.51
C ILE A 682 18.49 22.46 8.41
N ARG A 683 18.34 21.92 7.19
CA ARG A 683 18.32 20.48 6.89
C ARG A 683 19.22 20.21 5.68
N LYS A 684 19.99 19.12 5.71
CA LYS A 684 20.81 18.70 4.56
C LYS A 684 19.94 18.17 3.42
N THR A 685 20.34 18.44 2.18
CA THR A 685 19.77 17.90 0.95
C THR A 685 20.86 17.25 0.11
N GLY A 686 20.50 16.58 -1.00
CA GLY A 686 21.48 15.97 -1.92
C GLY A 686 22.45 16.97 -2.57
N THR A 687 22.12 18.25 -2.63
CA THR A 687 22.91 19.32 -3.29
C THR A 687 23.37 20.44 -2.34
N GLY A 688 23.11 20.32 -1.04
CA GLY A 688 23.48 21.32 -0.03
C GLY A 688 22.55 21.31 1.19
N TYR A 689 21.87 22.43 1.44
CA TYR A 689 20.97 22.59 2.59
C TYR A 689 19.67 23.34 2.23
N THR A 690 18.59 23.02 2.92
CA THR A 690 17.37 23.84 2.97
C THR A 690 17.30 24.57 4.31
N LEU A 691 17.03 25.87 4.28
CA LEU A 691 16.91 26.75 5.43
C LEU A 691 15.49 27.33 5.51
N LYS A 692 14.87 27.32 6.69
CA LYS A 692 13.53 27.92 6.89
C LYS A 692 13.66 29.28 7.57
N CYS A 693 13.19 30.34 6.91
CA CYS A 693 13.16 31.68 7.48
C CYS A 693 12.05 31.78 8.55
N ASP A 694 12.37 32.36 9.72
CA ASP A 694 11.43 32.64 10.80
C ASP A 694 10.76 34.00 10.55
N ALA A 695 9.48 33.97 10.18
CA ALA A 695 8.72 35.16 9.81
C ALA A 695 8.50 36.15 10.97
N GLU A 696 8.47 35.69 12.21
CA GLU A 696 8.35 36.55 13.39
C GLU A 696 9.68 37.24 13.75
N SER A 697 10.79 36.65 13.33
CA SER A 697 12.12 37.24 13.50
C SER A 697 12.46 38.35 12.50
N LEU A 698 11.80 38.41 11.34
CA LEU A 698 12.16 39.31 10.24
C LEU A 698 11.79 40.77 10.55
N LYS A 699 12.80 41.63 10.71
CA LYS A 699 12.65 43.04 11.11
C LYS A 699 13.45 43.97 10.20
N VAL A 700 12.80 45.00 9.68
CA VAL A 700 13.48 46.17 9.09
C VAL A 700 13.98 47.03 10.26
N VAL A 701 15.26 47.35 10.26
CA VAL A 701 15.94 48.02 11.39
C VAL A 701 15.98 49.54 11.16
N ASP A 702 16.35 49.97 9.95
CA ASP A 702 16.44 51.38 9.55
C ASP A 702 16.04 51.55 8.08
N GLY A 703 15.28 52.61 7.76
CA GLY A 703 14.82 52.93 6.40
C GLY A 703 13.36 52.54 6.10
N GLY A 704 12.70 53.29 5.21
CA GLY A 704 11.25 53.27 5.01
C GLY A 704 10.63 51.89 4.71
N ALA A 705 9.60 51.52 5.47
CA ALA A 705 9.15 50.14 5.64
C ALA A 705 8.61 49.41 4.38
N ASP A 706 8.11 50.14 3.37
CA ASP A 706 7.37 49.53 2.26
C ASP A 706 8.21 49.24 1.00
N LYS A 707 9.16 50.12 0.62
CA LYS A 707 10.14 49.81 -0.46
C LYS A 707 11.14 48.73 0.00
N ALA A 708 11.54 48.79 1.27
CA ALA A 708 12.52 47.89 1.91
C ALA A 708 12.15 46.39 1.88
N LYS A 709 10.91 46.07 2.21
CA LYS A 709 10.45 44.68 2.34
C LYS A 709 10.52 43.94 1.01
N LYS A 710 10.12 44.57 -0.10
CA LYS A 710 10.15 43.93 -1.43
C LYS A 710 11.53 43.98 -2.09
N GLY A 711 12.31 45.05 -1.91
CA GLY A 711 13.60 45.22 -2.59
C GLY A 711 14.75 44.36 -2.03
N SER A 712 14.74 44.04 -0.74
CA SER A 712 15.85 43.34 -0.07
C SER A 712 16.00 41.84 -0.40
N GLY A 713 15.09 41.24 -1.18
CA GLY A 713 15.09 39.81 -1.51
C GLY A 713 14.76 38.87 -0.34
N MET A 714 14.89 39.34 0.90
CA MET A 714 14.63 38.57 2.13
C MET A 714 13.14 38.45 2.50
N ALA A 715 12.25 39.13 1.79
CA ALA A 715 10.80 38.95 1.95
C ALA A 715 10.12 38.55 0.62
N PRO A 716 9.08 37.69 0.63
CA PRO A 716 8.50 37.05 1.81
C PRO A 716 9.47 36.06 2.50
N CYS A 717 9.39 35.99 3.83
CA CYS A 717 10.22 35.10 4.64
C CYS A 717 9.77 33.64 4.41
N GLY A 718 10.45 32.96 3.50
CA GLY A 718 10.06 31.65 2.99
C GLY A 718 11.06 30.53 3.27
N THR A 719 11.10 29.56 2.37
CA THR A 719 12.11 28.50 2.33
C THR A 719 13.25 28.93 1.40
N TRP A 720 14.48 28.61 1.79
CA TRP A 720 15.70 28.95 1.06
C TRP A 720 16.55 27.70 0.85
N ARG A 721 17.29 27.64 -0.26
CA ARG A 721 18.26 26.59 -0.56
C ARG A 721 19.67 27.15 -0.64
N TRP A 722 20.58 26.51 0.05
CA TRP A 722 22.01 26.72 -0.07
C TRP A 722 22.64 25.58 -0.86
N TYR A 723 23.58 25.91 -1.74
CA TYR A 723 24.28 24.98 -2.62
C TYR A 723 25.79 25.05 -2.34
N SER A 724 26.45 23.89 -2.23
CA SER A 724 27.85 23.74 -1.80
C SER A 724 28.91 24.33 -2.74
N GLY A 725 28.52 24.74 -3.94
CA GLY A 725 29.43 25.13 -5.01
C GLY A 725 29.54 24.10 -6.13
N ASP A 726 28.95 22.92 -6.00
CA ASP A 726 29.04 21.86 -7.01
C ASP A 726 27.98 21.97 -8.12
N THR A 727 26.91 22.72 -7.88
CA THR A 727 25.80 22.99 -8.81
C THR A 727 26.09 24.24 -9.65
N THR A 728 25.69 24.23 -10.92
CA THR A 728 25.78 25.39 -11.83
C THR A 728 24.67 26.40 -11.55
N LEU A 729 24.89 27.67 -11.94
CA LEU A 729 23.87 28.71 -11.77
C LEU A 729 22.60 28.44 -12.61
N GLU A 730 22.73 27.75 -13.74
CA GLU A 730 21.60 27.24 -14.54
C GLU A 730 20.75 26.23 -13.77
N GLU A 731 21.36 25.17 -13.22
CA GLU A 731 20.64 24.16 -12.43
C GLU A 731 19.97 24.77 -11.19
N VAL A 732 20.59 25.74 -10.52
CA VAL A 732 19.96 26.47 -9.40
C VAL A 732 18.74 27.27 -9.88
N ARG A 733 18.85 27.99 -11.00
CA ARG A 733 17.75 28.76 -11.60
C ARG A 733 16.58 27.85 -11.96
N ASP A 734 16.83 26.72 -12.63
CA ASP A 734 15.78 25.83 -13.13
C ASP A 734 15.04 25.11 -12.00
N VAL A 735 15.71 24.87 -10.87
CA VAL A 735 15.11 24.26 -9.65
C VAL A 735 14.35 25.26 -8.77
N THR A 736 14.75 26.54 -8.76
CA THR A 736 14.18 27.56 -7.83
C THR A 736 13.34 28.65 -8.50
N GLY A 737 13.45 28.80 -9.82
CA GLY A 737 12.85 29.92 -10.54
C GLY A 737 13.42 31.30 -10.13
N ALA A 738 14.61 31.37 -9.54
CA ALA A 738 15.22 32.62 -9.08
C ALA A 738 15.84 33.44 -10.23
N TRP A 739 15.51 34.73 -10.31
CA TRP A 739 15.92 35.64 -11.39
C TRP A 739 16.96 36.63 -10.88
N GLY A 740 18.25 36.26 -10.92
CA GLY A 740 19.36 37.08 -10.37
C GLY A 740 20.69 37.02 -11.12
N VAL A 741 20.71 36.50 -12.35
CA VAL A 741 21.94 36.18 -13.10
C VAL A 741 22.16 37.00 -14.37
N GLY A 742 21.52 38.17 -14.49
CA GLY A 742 21.71 39.10 -15.61
C GLY A 742 23.14 39.64 -15.69
N GLY A 743 24.02 38.97 -16.45
CA GLY A 743 25.44 39.29 -16.59
C GLY A 743 26.42 38.25 -16.01
N LEU A 744 25.93 37.09 -15.54
CA LEU A 744 26.78 35.99 -15.05
C LEU A 744 26.72 34.78 -15.98
N ASP A 745 27.84 34.08 -16.11
CA ASP A 745 27.94 32.83 -16.87
C ASP A 745 27.05 31.74 -16.24
N PRO A 746 26.04 31.19 -16.94
CA PRO A 746 25.12 30.19 -16.40
C PRO A 746 25.82 28.86 -16.06
N SER A 747 26.93 28.53 -16.74
CA SER A 747 27.73 27.33 -16.49
C SER A 747 28.62 27.45 -15.25
N ARG A 748 28.74 28.66 -14.68
CA ARG A 748 29.56 28.91 -13.50
C ARG A 748 29.05 28.10 -12.31
N LYS A 749 29.99 27.45 -11.63
CA LYS A 749 29.80 26.83 -10.32
C LYS A 749 30.10 27.85 -9.21
N ALA A 750 29.21 27.98 -8.23
CA ALA A 750 29.32 28.96 -7.15
C ALA A 750 28.55 28.51 -5.89
N VAL A 751 29.00 28.95 -4.72
CA VAL A 751 28.24 28.76 -3.48
C VAL A 751 27.08 29.77 -3.47
N VAL A 752 25.85 29.28 -3.48
CA VAL A 752 24.63 30.08 -3.69
C VAL A 752 23.67 29.89 -2.53
N LEU A 753 22.95 30.95 -2.15
CA LEU A 753 21.75 30.91 -1.31
C LEU A 753 20.58 31.51 -2.11
N ALA A 754 19.59 30.71 -2.49
CA ALA A 754 18.44 31.10 -3.31
C ALA A 754 17.12 30.89 -2.56
N ALA A 755 16.08 31.68 -2.88
CA ALA A 755 14.75 31.50 -2.32
C ALA A 755 13.91 30.53 -3.17
N ASP A 756 13.15 29.62 -2.55
CA ASP A 756 12.37 28.61 -3.27
C ASP A 756 11.20 29.23 -4.05
N HIS A 757 10.47 30.18 -3.44
CA HIS A 757 9.37 30.90 -4.10
C HIS A 757 9.17 32.31 -3.51
N GLY A 758 8.71 33.26 -4.33
CA GLY A 758 8.10 34.51 -3.89
C GLY A 758 8.95 35.78 -3.93
N SER A 759 10.28 35.69 -3.80
CA SER A 759 11.19 36.86 -3.91
C SER A 759 12.12 36.84 -5.12
N GLY A 760 12.35 35.67 -5.72
CA GLY A 760 13.25 35.49 -6.87
C GLY A 760 14.74 35.73 -6.58
N ALA A 761 15.12 35.94 -5.32
CA ALA A 761 16.46 36.35 -4.94
C ALA A 761 17.50 35.21 -5.00
N LEU A 762 18.71 35.54 -5.47
CA LEU A 762 19.85 34.63 -5.57
C LEU A 762 21.11 35.33 -5.04
N PHE A 763 21.59 34.88 -3.89
CA PHE A 763 22.74 35.42 -3.20
C PHE A 763 23.99 34.57 -3.46
N LEU A 764 25.05 35.19 -3.98
CA LEU A 764 26.35 34.54 -4.21
C LEU A 764 27.24 34.73 -2.99
N ARG A 765 27.87 33.66 -2.48
CA ARG A 765 28.85 33.80 -1.38
C ARG A 765 30.04 34.60 -1.88
N MET A 766 30.40 35.65 -1.15
CA MET A 766 31.62 36.41 -1.39
C MET A 766 32.80 35.57 -0.90
N SER A 767 33.85 35.50 -1.72
CA SER A 767 35.11 34.80 -1.47
C SER A 767 35.99 35.53 -0.47
#